data_AF-A0A485L3A1-F1
#
_entry.id   AF-A0A485L3A1-F1
#
_cell.length_a   1.000
_cell.length_b   1.000
_cell.length_c   1.000
_cell.angle_alpha   90.00
_cell.angle_beta   90.00
_cell.angle_gamma   90.00
#
_symmetry.space_group_name_H-M   'P 1'
#
loop_
_entity.id
_entity.type
_entity.pdbx_description
1 polymer ?
#
loop_
_entity_poly.entity_id
_entity_poly.type
_entity_poly.pdbx_seq_one_letter_code
_entity_poly.pdbx_strand_id
1 'polypeptide(L)'
;MASGSPVIDIGVNLLNRQFQKDLPRVLKRSAEENVTTIVATGTDLKLSERQIAYIRKRTIPLPHLVCTVGIHPHSAKDAGSDFVARQHALIEANRDVVVAVGECGLDFNRDFSPRDVQMQVFRDQVRLACELHLPLFCHERDAHAEFLAVLVPFLETGQLRASQVVVHCFTGSEAELKTYVRLGFFIGLTGFIAMSSRGATLRRSVASIPLSQLMVETDAPFMHPTQARQRCEPHHIHAVVDTIAECMRVPAADVAAATTANATRFFALASSLVAKVKVAEPASLSVHPPPPGPSTPSGDSSVVVIDGSKFEGGGQILRLAFPLGALLRHDVQVHSIRAGRAKSGLGNQHVCGLTLLASMGSAWTLHGHHLHSTAAHLVHTSSSLSTPLLTLNGRVFTASMATAGAVSLVLQGVLPLLLFAAEPTELQLVGGTHGMYAPTTDWIELALVPFLARMGVHFEVAVARRGFMPRGDGHVSVTTLGATGAPLQPLVLDTPSRTVEHVTCRVTCGAAATVGPAALAAMRKQLRFLFAVGSDVPWTEEVIDEPRLKKSGHLSIHVTLNLGHGNIFAASCAQVKSIDQAVKIVVHELDRVWDSDACVDEHLADNALVYMALAAGTSRLRIPLHAASQHVEAAMYVLSALTGVQFEVETCGKSRVVSCRGLGFTGQ
;
A
#
# COMPACT_ATOMS: atom_id res chain seq x y z
N MET A 1 1.09 32.87 7.17
CA MET A 1 2.04 33.17 6.09
C MET A 1 3.32 32.41 6.40
N ALA A 2 3.75 31.56 5.48
CA ALA A 2 4.94 30.71 5.62
C ALA A 2 6.28 31.45 5.50
N SER A 3 6.26 32.73 5.06
CA SER A 3 7.44 33.61 4.95
C SER A 3 8.21 33.62 6.28
N GLY A 4 9.30 32.84 6.33
CA GLY A 4 10.09 32.60 7.54
C GLY A 4 10.46 31.13 7.79
N SER A 5 9.70 30.16 7.27
CA SER A 5 10.03 28.74 7.41
C SER A 5 11.04 28.28 6.34
N PRO A 6 12.04 27.46 6.67
CA PRO A 6 12.91 26.82 5.68
C PRO A 6 12.11 25.98 4.69
N VAL A 7 12.31 26.22 3.39
CA VAL A 7 11.69 25.45 2.31
C VAL A 7 12.73 24.99 1.29
N ILE A 8 12.53 23.81 0.70
CA ILE A 8 13.28 23.32 -0.46
C ILE A 8 12.37 23.39 -1.69
N ASP A 9 12.84 24.08 -2.72
CA ASP A 9 12.19 24.10 -4.03
C ASP A 9 12.75 22.96 -4.89
N ILE A 10 11.92 21.94 -5.17
CA ILE A 10 12.38 20.72 -5.85
C ILE A 10 12.49 20.87 -7.39
N GLY A 11 12.08 22.00 -7.96
CA GLY A 11 12.05 22.18 -9.41
C GLY A 11 12.13 23.64 -9.86
N VAL A 12 13.31 24.03 -10.36
CA VAL A 12 13.54 25.37 -10.95
C VAL A 12 14.32 25.26 -12.25
N ASN A 13 13.81 25.88 -13.32
CA ASN A 13 14.51 26.03 -14.60
C ASN A 13 15.56 27.14 -14.51
N LEU A 14 16.60 26.92 -13.69
CA LEU A 14 17.51 27.94 -13.16
C LEU A 14 18.23 28.75 -14.26
N LEU A 15 18.66 28.09 -15.32
CA LEU A 15 19.36 28.71 -16.44
C LEU A 15 18.43 29.18 -17.58
N ASN A 16 17.13 29.25 -17.33
CA ASN A 16 16.20 29.82 -18.28
C ASN A 16 16.58 31.28 -18.63
N ARG A 17 16.39 31.66 -19.90
CA ARG A 17 16.68 33.01 -20.42
C ARG A 17 16.06 34.14 -19.60
N GLN A 18 14.93 33.89 -18.93
CA GLN A 18 14.26 34.90 -18.09
C GLN A 18 15.06 35.31 -16.85
N PHE A 19 16.00 34.49 -16.38
CA PHE A 19 16.88 34.80 -15.24
C PHE A 19 18.27 35.25 -15.67
N GLN A 20 18.62 35.17 -16.95
CA GLN A 20 20.00 35.38 -17.42
C GLN A 20 20.61 36.72 -16.95
N LYS A 21 19.80 37.77 -16.82
CA LYS A 21 20.26 39.12 -16.45
C LYS A 21 20.40 39.34 -14.95
N ASP A 22 19.70 38.55 -14.13
CA ASP A 22 19.54 38.84 -12.70
C ASP A 22 19.53 37.61 -11.79
N LEU A 23 19.95 36.44 -12.28
CA LEU A 23 20.01 35.19 -11.51
C LEU A 23 20.67 35.33 -10.13
N PRO A 24 21.83 36.03 -9.96
CA PRO A 24 22.40 36.25 -8.62
C PRO A 24 21.46 37.00 -7.68
N ARG A 25 20.66 37.95 -8.19
CA ARG A 25 19.65 38.68 -7.40
C ARG A 25 18.45 37.81 -7.08
N VAL A 26 18.00 36.96 -8.01
CA VAL A 26 16.93 35.97 -7.79
C VAL A 26 17.31 35.00 -6.67
N LEU A 27 18.53 34.46 -6.71
CA LEU A 27 19.05 33.55 -5.69
C LEU A 27 19.21 34.25 -4.33
N LYS A 28 19.67 35.51 -4.32
CA LYS A 28 19.76 36.31 -3.10
C LYS A 28 18.39 36.50 -2.44
N ARG A 29 17.37 36.92 -3.20
CA ARG A 29 15.99 37.05 -2.69
C ARG A 29 15.45 35.73 -2.16
N SER A 30 15.75 34.63 -2.85
CA SER A 30 15.32 33.29 -2.42
C SER A 30 15.93 32.91 -1.08
N ALA A 31 17.22 33.19 -0.86
CA ALA A 31 17.86 32.97 0.45
C ALA A 31 17.28 33.87 1.55
N GLU A 32 17.02 35.15 1.25
CA GLU A 32 16.43 36.11 2.20
C GLU A 32 15.03 35.67 2.67
N GLU A 33 14.29 34.96 1.82
CA GLU A 33 12.99 34.37 2.12
C GLU A 33 13.08 32.92 2.66
N ASN A 34 14.25 32.43 3.09
CA ASN A 34 14.42 31.07 3.62
C ASN A 34 14.12 29.92 2.63
N VAL A 35 14.25 30.14 1.32
CA VAL A 35 14.44 29.03 0.38
C VAL A 35 15.88 28.54 0.59
N THR A 36 16.02 27.39 1.25
CA THR A 36 17.32 26.91 1.73
C THR A 36 18.06 26.09 0.70
N THR A 37 17.33 25.36 -0.15
CA THR A 37 17.87 24.57 -1.25
C THR A 37 16.99 24.74 -2.48
N ILE A 38 17.63 24.82 -3.65
CA ILE A 38 16.98 24.77 -4.95
C ILE A 38 17.54 23.58 -5.72
N VAL A 39 16.64 22.73 -6.20
CA VAL A 39 16.94 21.66 -7.15
C VAL A 39 16.71 22.21 -8.55
N ALA A 40 17.79 22.41 -9.29
CA ALA A 40 17.75 22.95 -10.63
C ALA A 40 17.44 21.84 -11.66
N THR A 41 16.41 22.03 -12.47
CA THR A 41 15.88 21.00 -13.37
C THR A 41 16.72 20.87 -14.64
N GLY A 42 17.29 19.70 -14.86
CA GLY A 42 18.00 19.37 -16.12
C GLY A 42 17.04 18.78 -17.15
N THR A 43 16.84 19.47 -18.28
CA THR A 43 15.91 19.04 -19.35
C THR A 43 16.60 18.48 -20.59
N ASP A 44 17.90 18.74 -20.74
CA ASP A 44 18.79 18.14 -21.73
C ASP A 44 20.23 18.09 -21.21
N LEU A 45 21.09 17.28 -21.85
CA LEU A 45 22.48 17.07 -21.38
C LEU A 45 23.35 18.34 -21.46
N LYS A 46 23.17 19.17 -22.50
CA LYS A 46 23.96 20.40 -22.67
C LYS A 46 23.57 21.46 -21.63
N LEU A 47 22.27 21.55 -21.31
CA LEU A 47 21.79 22.39 -20.23
C LEU A 47 22.30 21.88 -18.88
N SER A 48 22.26 20.56 -18.67
CA SER A 48 22.74 19.91 -17.45
C SER A 48 24.24 20.18 -17.20
N GLU A 49 25.08 20.05 -18.23
CA GLU A 49 26.52 20.40 -18.17
C GLU A 49 26.73 21.86 -17.77
N ARG A 50 26.00 22.79 -18.39
CA ARG A 50 26.08 24.23 -18.06
C ARG A 50 25.60 24.53 -16.65
N GLN A 51 24.58 23.82 -16.18
CA GLN A 51 24.02 23.96 -14.85
C GLN A 51 25.00 23.48 -13.78
N ILE A 52 25.59 22.30 -13.96
CA ILE A 52 26.66 21.78 -13.11
C ILE A 52 27.83 22.75 -13.06
N ALA A 53 28.28 23.26 -14.22
CA ALA A 53 29.36 24.24 -14.28
C ALA A 53 29.01 25.55 -13.55
N TYR A 54 27.76 26.00 -13.60
CA TYR A 54 27.30 27.16 -12.84
C TYR A 54 27.31 26.89 -11.34
N ILE A 55 26.76 25.76 -10.90
CA ILE A 55 26.73 25.35 -9.49
C ILE A 55 28.14 25.27 -8.92
N ARG A 56 29.08 24.62 -9.62
CA ARG A 56 30.48 24.47 -9.17
C ARG A 56 31.24 25.79 -9.12
N LYS A 57 30.92 26.76 -9.98
CA LYS A 57 31.56 28.09 -9.98
C LYS A 57 31.03 29.00 -8.87
N ARG A 58 29.88 28.66 -8.28
CA ARG A 58 29.22 29.51 -7.31
C ARG A 58 29.91 29.42 -5.94
N THR A 59 30.24 30.56 -5.36
CA THR A 59 30.89 30.67 -4.04
C THR A 59 29.91 31.00 -2.91
N ILE A 60 28.70 31.46 -3.23
CA ILE A 60 27.67 31.82 -2.25
C ILE A 60 26.92 30.55 -1.82
N PRO A 61 26.88 30.21 -0.51
CA PRO A 61 26.38 28.92 -0.05
C PRO A 61 24.85 28.79 -0.05
N LEU A 62 24.10 29.89 0.06
CA LEU A 62 22.63 29.87 0.17
C LEU A 62 21.94 30.63 -0.98
N PRO A 63 20.82 30.11 -1.54
CA PRO A 63 20.31 28.74 -1.34
C PRO A 63 21.36 27.72 -1.80
N HIS A 64 21.43 26.55 -1.16
CA HIS A 64 22.23 25.44 -1.67
C HIS A 64 21.69 25.02 -3.03
N LEU A 65 22.56 24.75 -4.01
CA LEU A 65 22.13 24.34 -5.35
C LEU A 65 22.57 22.91 -5.61
N VAL A 66 21.60 22.10 -5.99
CA VAL A 66 21.79 20.78 -6.57
C VAL A 66 21.01 20.72 -7.87
N CYS A 67 21.15 19.65 -8.63
CA CYS A 67 20.46 19.52 -9.89
C CYS A 67 20.03 18.09 -10.20
N THR A 68 19.07 18.00 -11.11
CA THR A 68 18.74 16.75 -11.79
C THR A 68 19.44 16.70 -13.15
N VAL A 69 19.67 15.50 -13.68
CA VAL A 69 20.19 15.32 -15.05
C VAL A 69 19.27 14.39 -15.82
N GLY A 70 18.69 14.89 -16.91
CA GLY A 70 17.61 14.24 -17.65
C GLY A 70 17.54 14.63 -19.12
N ILE A 71 16.71 13.89 -19.84
CA ILE A 71 16.15 14.29 -21.14
C ILE A 71 14.63 14.40 -20.97
N HIS A 72 14.13 15.63 -21.06
CA HIS A 72 12.72 15.95 -20.99
C HIS A 72 11.96 15.31 -22.18
N PRO A 73 10.71 14.83 -22.01
CA PRO A 73 9.95 14.15 -23.07
C PRO A 73 9.87 14.94 -24.39
N HIS A 74 9.71 16.27 -24.33
CA HIS A 74 9.76 17.15 -25.50
C HIS A 74 11.05 17.04 -26.34
N SER A 75 12.18 16.73 -25.72
CA SER A 75 13.50 16.61 -26.35
C SER A 75 13.89 15.15 -26.62
N ALA A 76 12.99 14.19 -26.41
CA ALA A 76 13.29 12.76 -26.60
C ALA A 76 13.76 12.43 -28.03
N LYS A 77 13.25 13.11 -29.05
CA LYS A 77 13.70 12.94 -30.46
C LYS A 77 15.15 13.38 -30.70
N ASP A 78 15.68 14.23 -29.84
CA ASP A 78 17.05 14.75 -29.93
C ASP A 78 18.03 13.90 -29.10
N ALA A 79 17.55 12.82 -28.47
CA ALA A 79 18.38 11.85 -27.76
C ALA A 79 19.22 11.05 -28.77
N GLY A 80 20.52 11.36 -28.85
CA GLY A 80 21.47 10.61 -29.67
C GLY A 80 21.62 9.16 -29.17
N SER A 81 22.10 8.25 -30.02
CA SER A 81 22.26 6.82 -29.65
C SER A 81 23.21 6.58 -28.46
N ASP A 82 24.07 7.54 -28.15
CA ASP A 82 25.02 7.52 -27.03
C ASP A 82 24.51 8.23 -25.76
N PHE A 83 23.26 8.73 -25.75
CA PHE A 83 22.78 9.60 -24.68
C PHE A 83 22.85 8.95 -23.30
N VAL A 84 22.52 7.65 -23.19
CA VAL A 84 22.54 6.92 -21.92
C VAL A 84 23.95 6.90 -21.34
N ALA A 85 24.96 6.60 -22.16
CA ALA A 85 26.35 6.58 -21.74
C ALA A 85 26.85 7.98 -21.34
N ARG A 86 26.47 9.02 -22.09
CA ARG A 86 26.80 10.41 -21.76
C ARG A 86 26.13 10.88 -20.47
N GLN A 87 24.85 10.54 -20.29
CA GLN A 87 24.09 10.86 -19.09
C GLN A 87 24.70 10.16 -17.87
N HIS A 88 24.98 8.86 -17.96
CA HIS A 88 25.66 8.09 -16.93
C HIS A 88 26.99 8.75 -16.53
N ALA A 89 27.87 9.03 -17.50
CA ALA A 89 29.18 9.64 -17.25
C ALA A 89 29.07 11.02 -16.59
N LEU A 90 28.11 11.84 -17.04
CA LEU A 90 27.86 13.17 -16.47
C LEU A 90 27.39 13.07 -15.01
N ILE A 91 26.50 12.12 -14.70
CA ILE A 91 25.99 11.93 -13.34
C ILE A 91 27.10 11.40 -12.42
N GLU A 92 27.81 10.35 -12.81
CA GLU A 92 28.88 9.75 -12.00
C GLU A 92 30.00 10.74 -11.67
N ALA A 93 30.39 11.59 -12.64
CA ALA A 93 31.39 12.63 -12.41
C ALA A 93 30.92 13.75 -11.45
N ASN A 94 29.63 13.80 -11.09
CA ASN A 94 29.02 14.91 -10.35
C ASN A 94 28.03 14.47 -9.27
N ARG A 95 28.23 13.29 -8.66
CA ARG A 95 27.34 12.70 -7.62
C ARG A 95 27.15 13.57 -6.37
N ASP A 96 28.02 14.54 -6.13
CA ASP A 96 27.93 15.51 -5.03
C ASP A 96 26.87 16.60 -5.27
N VAL A 97 26.54 16.90 -6.53
CA VAL A 97 25.58 17.94 -6.91
C VAL A 97 24.41 17.44 -7.76
N VAL A 98 24.51 16.23 -8.32
CA VAL A 98 23.43 15.58 -9.08
C VAL A 98 22.66 14.63 -8.17
N VAL A 99 21.39 14.96 -7.92
CA VAL A 99 20.57 14.30 -6.89
C VAL A 99 19.45 13.42 -7.42
N ALA A 100 19.17 13.48 -8.73
CA ALA A 100 18.15 12.66 -9.37
C ALA A 100 18.39 12.51 -10.88
N VAL A 101 17.86 11.43 -11.45
CA VAL A 101 17.67 11.29 -12.90
C VAL A 101 16.37 11.97 -13.29
N GLY A 102 16.44 12.88 -14.24
CA GLY A 102 15.30 13.66 -14.72
C GLY A 102 15.67 15.13 -14.92
N GLU A 103 14.80 15.96 -15.47
CA GLU A 103 13.42 15.69 -15.81
C GLU A 103 13.29 14.63 -16.92
N CYS A 104 12.53 13.59 -16.64
CA CYS A 104 12.27 12.46 -17.53
C CYS A 104 10.78 12.10 -17.46
N GLY A 105 10.26 11.31 -18.40
CA GLY A 105 8.84 10.92 -18.38
C GLY A 105 8.17 11.11 -19.72
N LEU A 106 6.88 11.46 -19.72
CA LEU A 106 6.03 11.50 -20.92
C LEU A 106 5.19 12.78 -20.98
N ASP A 107 5.06 13.37 -22.16
CA ASP A 107 4.14 14.48 -22.41
C ASP A 107 3.42 14.27 -23.75
N PHE A 108 2.18 13.79 -23.67
CA PHE A 108 1.31 13.57 -24.83
C PHE A 108 0.34 14.73 -25.08
N ASN A 109 0.41 15.79 -24.26
CA ASN A 109 -0.37 16.99 -24.47
C ASN A 109 0.21 17.85 -25.60
N ARG A 110 1.52 18.12 -25.53
CA ARG A 110 2.23 18.90 -26.56
C ARG A 110 2.78 18.03 -27.68
N ASP A 111 3.12 16.77 -27.34
CA ASP A 111 3.52 15.71 -28.29
C ASP A 111 4.65 16.14 -29.25
N PHE A 112 5.64 16.90 -28.75
CA PHE A 112 6.74 17.46 -29.55
C PHE A 112 7.78 16.44 -30.03
N SER A 113 7.76 15.24 -29.45
CA SER A 113 8.57 14.07 -29.83
C SER A 113 7.65 12.86 -30.00
N PRO A 114 7.93 11.93 -30.95
CA PRO A 114 7.11 10.74 -31.15
C PRO A 114 6.95 9.91 -29.87
N ARG A 115 5.75 9.41 -29.61
CA ARG A 115 5.40 8.73 -28.34
C ARG A 115 6.23 7.48 -28.08
N ASP A 116 6.51 6.69 -29.11
CA ASP A 116 7.39 5.52 -29.04
C ASP A 116 8.82 5.90 -28.64
N VAL A 117 9.33 7.02 -29.17
CA VAL A 117 10.64 7.58 -28.79
C VAL A 117 10.62 8.10 -27.35
N GLN A 118 9.57 8.83 -26.94
CA GLN A 118 9.42 9.27 -25.54
C GLN A 118 9.42 8.07 -24.57
N MET A 119 8.66 7.02 -24.90
CA MET A 119 8.57 5.79 -24.11
C MET A 119 9.91 5.08 -24.00
N GLN A 120 10.67 5.00 -25.09
CA GLN A 120 11.98 4.35 -25.10
C GLN A 120 13.00 5.15 -24.28
N VAL A 121 13.10 6.46 -24.51
CA VAL A 121 14.00 7.35 -23.76
C VAL A 121 13.65 7.39 -22.27
N PHE A 122 12.36 7.38 -21.93
CA PHE A 122 11.94 7.30 -20.53
C PHE A 122 12.35 5.96 -19.90
N ARG A 123 12.11 4.83 -20.57
CA ARG A 123 12.50 3.50 -20.08
C ARG A 123 14.02 3.40 -19.85
N ASP A 124 14.82 3.98 -20.73
CA ASP A 124 16.28 3.97 -20.60
C ASP A 124 16.76 4.86 -19.44
N GLN A 125 16.13 6.00 -19.20
CA GLN A 125 16.40 6.83 -18.02
C GLN A 125 15.97 6.13 -16.72
N VAL A 126 14.87 5.38 -16.71
CA VAL A 126 14.45 4.57 -15.55
C VAL A 126 15.48 3.49 -15.24
N ARG A 127 15.98 2.77 -16.25
CA ARG A 127 17.08 1.79 -16.08
C ARG A 127 18.31 2.46 -15.47
N LEU A 128 18.71 3.59 -16.04
CA LEU A 128 19.87 4.34 -15.56
C LEU A 128 19.69 4.79 -14.09
N ALA A 129 18.50 5.25 -13.70
CA ALA A 129 18.21 5.61 -12.32
C ALA A 129 18.31 4.41 -11.36
N CYS A 130 17.83 3.24 -11.80
CA CYS A 130 17.95 1.99 -11.04
C CYS A 130 19.41 1.59 -10.86
N GLU A 131 20.20 1.61 -11.94
CA GLU A 131 21.64 1.31 -11.95
C GLU A 131 22.44 2.24 -11.03
N LEU A 132 22.14 3.54 -11.06
CA LEU A 132 22.83 4.55 -10.26
C LEU A 132 22.28 4.68 -8.83
N HIS A 133 21.21 3.96 -8.50
CA HIS A 133 20.45 4.06 -7.27
C HIS A 133 19.98 5.49 -6.94
N LEU A 134 19.63 6.26 -7.97
CA LEU A 134 19.15 7.63 -7.83
C LEU A 134 17.62 7.70 -7.96
N PRO A 135 16.98 8.68 -7.30
CA PRO A 135 15.56 8.92 -7.51
C PRO A 135 15.27 9.44 -8.93
N LEU A 136 14.02 9.28 -9.33
CA LEU A 136 13.45 9.76 -10.59
C LEU A 136 12.63 11.04 -10.36
N PHE A 137 13.00 12.10 -11.08
CA PHE A 137 12.25 13.35 -11.19
C PHE A 137 11.40 13.30 -12.47
N CYS A 138 10.12 12.93 -12.31
CA CYS A 138 9.26 12.54 -13.42
C CYS A 138 8.23 13.59 -13.81
N HIS A 139 8.22 13.95 -15.09
CA HIS A 139 7.18 14.74 -15.73
C HIS A 139 6.15 13.82 -16.37
N GLU A 140 4.87 14.11 -16.14
CA GLU A 140 3.77 13.41 -16.79
C GLU A 140 2.67 14.40 -17.20
N ARG A 141 2.25 14.33 -18.47
CA ARG A 141 1.10 15.09 -18.98
C ARG A 141 0.32 14.27 -20.03
N ASP A 142 -0.95 14.02 -19.74
CA ASP A 142 -1.90 13.28 -20.60
C ASP A 142 -1.38 11.89 -21.03
N ALA A 143 -0.55 11.26 -20.20
CA ALA A 143 0.19 10.02 -20.52
C ALA A 143 0.14 8.99 -19.37
N HIS A 144 -0.86 9.08 -18.48
CA HIS A 144 -0.95 8.29 -17.26
C HIS A 144 -0.74 6.78 -17.44
N ALA A 145 -1.43 6.17 -18.41
CA ALA A 145 -1.39 4.72 -18.60
C ALA A 145 -0.02 4.25 -19.10
N GLU A 146 0.54 4.97 -20.06
CA GLU A 146 1.85 4.70 -20.65
C GLU A 146 2.99 4.98 -19.67
N PHE A 147 2.85 6.03 -18.87
CA PHE A 147 3.81 6.38 -17.81
C PHE A 147 3.92 5.24 -16.79
N LEU A 148 2.78 4.70 -16.35
CA LEU A 148 2.75 3.52 -15.48
C LEU A 148 3.27 2.26 -16.20
N ALA A 149 2.96 2.07 -17.48
CA ALA A 149 3.46 0.94 -18.25
C ALA A 149 5.00 0.92 -18.38
N VAL A 150 5.67 2.08 -18.26
CA VAL A 150 7.14 2.14 -18.16
C VAL A 150 7.61 1.81 -16.75
N LEU A 151 7.01 2.40 -15.71
CA LEU A 151 7.51 2.29 -14.33
C LEU A 151 7.17 0.97 -13.63
N VAL A 152 5.94 0.47 -13.82
CA VAL A 152 5.42 -0.71 -13.11
C VAL A 152 6.35 -1.93 -13.22
N PRO A 153 6.90 -2.29 -14.40
CA PRO A 153 7.85 -3.40 -14.49
C PRO A 153 9.10 -3.25 -13.59
N PHE A 154 9.59 -2.04 -13.38
CA PHE A 154 10.74 -1.78 -12.49
C PHE A 154 10.35 -1.80 -11.01
N LEU A 155 9.11 -1.40 -10.71
CA LEU A 155 8.55 -1.48 -9.35
C LEU A 155 8.30 -2.94 -8.94
N GLU A 156 7.70 -3.73 -9.83
CA GLU A 156 7.39 -5.15 -9.62
C GLU A 156 8.67 -5.97 -9.42
N THR A 157 9.72 -5.70 -10.20
CA THR A 157 11.03 -6.38 -10.05
C THR A 157 11.85 -5.87 -8.85
N GLY A 158 11.39 -4.83 -8.14
CA GLY A 158 12.11 -4.21 -7.04
C GLY A 158 13.36 -3.43 -7.45
N GLN A 159 13.65 -3.31 -8.75
CA GLN A 159 14.76 -2.50 -9.28
C GLN A 159 14.56 -1.01 -8.98
N LEU A 160 13.30 -0.57 -8.95
CA LEU A 160 12.89 0.77 -8.55
C LEU A 160 11.99 0.67 -7.32
N ARG A 161 12.24 1.47 -6.28
CA ARG A 161 11.30 1.61 -5.17
C ARG A 161 10.34 2.77 -5.45
N ALA A 162 9.07 2.64 -5.11
CA ALA A 162 8.10 3.71 -5.32
C ALA A 162 8.48 5.02 -4.60
N SER A 163 9.13 4.91 -3.43
CA SER A 163 9.65 6.05 -2.67
C SER A 163 10.82 6.78 -3.37
N GLN A 164 11.28 6.30 -4.53
CA GLN A 164 12.30 6.93 -5.37
C GLN A 164 11.67 7.63 -6.58
N VAL A 165 10.35 7.77 -6.65
CA VAL A 165 9.67 8.48 -7.76
C VAL A 165 8.97 9.72 -7.21
N VAL A 166 9.22 10.87 -7.83
CA VAL A 166 8.39 12.07 -7.67
C VAL A 166 7.75 12.41 -9.02
N VAL A 167 6.42 12.52 -9.04
CA VAL A 167 5.70 13.14 -10.16
C VAL A 167 5.66 14.63 -9.89
N HIS A 168 6.58 15.36 -10.52
CA HIS A 168 6.69 16.80 -10.34
C HIS A 168 5.69 17.53 -11.22
N CYS A 169 5.43 18.79 -10.89
CA CYS A 169 4.48 19.67 -11.54
C CYS A 169 3.11 19.01 -11.81
N PHE A 170 2.59 18.29 -10.82
CA PHE A 170 1.37 17.50 -10.99
C PHE A 170 0.17 18.40 -11.28
N THR A 171 -0.49 18.15 -12.41
CA THR A 171 -1.75 18.82 -12.80
C THR A 171 -2.82 17.84 -13.27
N GLY A 172 -2.64 16.55 -12.99
CA GLY A 172 -3.55 15.50 -13.43
C GLY A 172 -4.90 15.52 -12.70
N SER A 173 -5.74 14.56 -13.05
CA SER A 173 -7.02 14.30 -12.41
C SER A 173 -6.85 13.72 -11.01
N GLU A 174 -7.91 13.82 -10.20
CA GLU A 174 -7.95 13.19 -8.88
C GLU A 174 -7.76 11.66 -8.93
N ALA A 175 -8.19 11.01 -10.01
CA ALA A 175 -8.02 9.57 -10.20
C ALA A 175 -6.53 9.22 -10.39
N GLU A 176 -5.83 9.96 -11.24
CA GLU A 176 -4.39 9.78 -11.49
C GLU A 176 -3.57 10.09 -10.23
N LEU A 177 -3.91 11.18 -9.52
CA LEU A 177 -3.31 11.52 -8.23
C LEU A 177 -3.40 10.36 -7.23
N LYS A 178 -4.61 9.80 -7.07
CA LYS A 178 -4.85 8.68 -6.15
C LYS A 178 -4.11 7.41 -6.57
N THR A 179 -3.86 7.22 -7.86
CA THR A 179 -3.04 6.11 -8.34
C THR A 179 -1.59 6.31 -7.92
N TYR A 180 -1.00 7.48 -8.19
CA TYR A 180 0.39 7.79 -7.83
C TYR A 180 0.63 7.77 -6.32
N VAL A 181 -0.26 8.37 -5.53
CA VAL A 181 -0.21 8.33 -4.07
C VAL A 181 -0.25 6.89 -3.56
N ARG A 182 -1.14 6.04 -4.10
CA ARG A 182 -1.28 4.64 -3.68
C ARG A 182 -0.05 3.80 -4.02
N LEU A 183 0.59 4.08 -5.15
CA LEU A 183 1.83 3.41 -5.53
C LEU A 183 2.98 3.78 -4.58
N GLY A 184 2.88 4.91 -3.86
CA GLY A 184 3.91 5.37 -2.93
C GLY A 184 4.79 6.49 -3.50
N PHE A 185 4.39 7.11 -4.62
CA PHE A 185 5.15 8.20 -5.24
C PHE A 185 5.02 9.49 -4.42
N PHE A 186 6.01 10.36 -4.55
CA PHE A 186 5.90 11.75 -4.12
C PHE A 186 5.18 12.58 -5.18
N ILE A 187 4.46 13.61 -4.75
CA ILE A 187 3.73 14.54 -5.62
C ILE A 187 4.30 15.95 -5.44
N GLY A 188 4.86 16.51 -6.51
CA GLY A 188 5.31 17.89 -6.59
C GLY A 188 4.17 18.81 -7.00
N LEU A 189 3.87 19.82 -6.18
CA LEU A 189 2.86 20.84 -6.47
C LEU A 189 3.50 22.20 -6.74
N THR A 190 3.00 22.88 -7.77
CA THR A 190 3.45 24.22 -8.17
C THR A 190 2.46 25.31 -7.81
N GLY A 191 2.80 26.57 -8.09
CA GLY A 191 1.87 27.70 -8.02
C GLY A 191 0.60 27.55 -8.87
N PHE A 192 0.52 26.55 -9.75
CA PHE A 192 -0.72 26.16 -10.43
C PHE A 192 -1.90 25.97 -9.46
N ILE A 193 -1.66 25.42 -8.26
CA ILE A 193 -2.72 25.23 -7.25
C ILE A 193 -3.33 26.55 -6.79
N ALA A 194 -2.55 27.63 -6.74
CA ALA A 194 -2.98 28.95 -6.28
C ALA A 194 -3.79 29.72 -7.33
N MET A 195 -3.77 29.26 -8.60
CA MET A 195 -4.52 29.87 -9.69
C MET A 195 -6.03 29.61 -9.52
N SER A 196 -6.80 30.66 -9.25
CA SER A 196 -8.22 30.61 -8.85
C SER A 196 -9.13 29.70 -9.69
N SER A 197 -9.07 29.76 -11.03
CA SER A 197 -9.86 28.88 -11.92
C SER A 197 -9.13 27.58 -12.31
N ARG A 198 -7.89 27.69 -12.84
CA ARG A 198 -7.11 26.53 -13.34
C ARG A 198 -6.75 25.53 -12.24
N GLY A 199 -6.38 26.01 -11.06
CA GLY A 199 -6.03 25.19 -9.91
C GLY A 199 -7.23 24.70 -9.09
N ALA A 200 -8.46 25.14 -9.38
CA ALA A 200 -9.63 24.83 -8.56
C ALA A 200 -9.88 23.32 -8.42
N THR A 201 -9.74 22.57 -9.52
CA THR A 201 -9.92 21.12 -9.51
C THR A 201 -8.83 20.44 -8.69
N LEU A 202 -7.57 20.82 -8.89
CA LEU A 202 -6.45 20.25 -8.15
C LEU A 202 -6.54 20.55 -6.65
N ARG A 203 -6.93 21.79 -6.26
CA ARG A 203 -7.12 22.18 -4.85
C ARG A 203 -8.10 21.28 -4.10
N ARG A 204 -9.18 20.84 -4.76
CA ARG A 204 -10.14 19.89 -4.16
C ARG A 204 -9.52 18.53 -3.85
N SER A 205 -8.43 18.19 -4.55
CA SER A 205 -7.74 16.90 -4.41
C SER A 205 -6.46 16.98 -3.58
N VAL A 206 -5.93 18.16 -3.27
CA VAL A 206 -4.69 18.32 -2.46
C VAL A 206 -4.82 17.63 -1.10
N ALA A 207 -5.99 17.72 -0.45
CA ALA A 207 -6.24 17.05 0.84
C ALA A 207 -6.18 15.51 0.77
N SER A 208 -6.18 14.92 -0.43
CA SER A 208 -6.02 13.47 -0.61
C SER A 208 -4.56 13.02 -0.69
N ILE A 209 -3.60 13.94 -0.69
CA ILE A 209 -2.17 13.66 -0.69
C ILE A 209 -1.70 13.60 0.77
N PRO A 210 -1.14 12.48 1.25
CA PRO A 210 -0.52 12.42 2.56
C PRO A 210 0.62 13.43 2.65
N LEU A 211 0.72 14.15 3.76
CA LEU A 211 1.77 15.16 3.95
C LEU A 211 3.19 14.56 3.84
N SER A 212 3.34 13.26 4.15
CA SER A 212 4.57 12.48 4.00
C SER A 212 4.97 12.16 2.55
N GLN A 213 4.08 12.42 1.57
CA GLN A 213 4.31 12.22 0.13
C GLN A 213 4.26 13.54 -0.65
N LEU A 214 4.13 14.67 0.02
CA LEU A 214 4.00 15.97 -0.61
C LEU A 214 5.37 16.67 -0.74
N MET A 215 5.61 17.29 -1.88
CA MET A 215 6.73 18.21 -2.11
C MET A 215 6.22 19.46 -2.81
N VAL A 216 7.00 20.54 -2.70
CA VAL A 216 6.65 21.84 -3.30
C VAL A 216 7.71 22.26 -4.28
N GLU A 217 7.28 22.85 -5.40
CA GLU A 217 8.18 23.47 -6.37
C GLU A 217 7.59 24.76 -6.92
N THR A 218 8.41 25.64 -7.47
CA THR A 218 7.91 26.81 -8.20
C THR A 218 7.77 26.56 -9.69
N ASP A 219 8.50 25.58 -10.24
CA ASP A 219 8.73 25.42 -11.67
C ASP A 219 9.09 26.78 -12.32
N ALA A 220 9.85 27.60 -11.59
CA ALA A 220 10.16 28.95 -12.00
C ALA A 220 11.05 28.91 -13.26
N PRO A 221 10.82 29.78 -14.26
CA PRO A 221 10.05 31.02 -14.20
C PRO A 221 8.56 30.95 -14.59
N PHE A 222 7.95 29.77 -14.67
CA PHE A 222 6.65 29.60 -15.33
C PHE A 222 5.43 29.67 -14.40
N MET A 223 5.37 28.85 -13.36
CA MET A 223 4.14 28.59 -12.58
C MET A 223 3.92 29.61 -11.46
N HIS A 224 3.82 30.90 -11.81
CA HIS A 224 3.56 31.94 -10.82
C HIS A 224 2.26 31.66 -10.05
N PRO A 225 2.21 31.79 -8.71
CA PRO A 225 1.02 31.49 -7.89
C PRO A 225 -0.22 32.37 -8.17
N THR A 226 -0.12 33.33 -9.09
CA THR A 226 -1.23 34.19 -9.51
C THR A 226 -1.56 33.90 -10.97
N GLN A 227 -2.81 34.17 -11.38
CA GLN A 227 -3.20 34.05 -12.80
C GLN A 227 -2.58 35.13 -13.70
N ALA A 228 -1.78 36.05 -13.14
CA ALA A 228 -1.13 37.10 -13.88
C ALA A 228 0.05 36.54 -14.70
N ARG A 229 0.33 37.15 -15.86
CA ARG A 229 1.55 36.86 -16.65
C ARG A 229 2.79 37.46 -15.99
N GLN A 230 3.07 37.06 -14.76
CA GLN A 230 4.23 37.47 -13.98
C GLN A 230 5.30 36.38 -14.01
N ARG A 231 6.57 36.78 -14.01
CA ARG A 231 7.71 35.85 -13.94
C ARG A 231 7.71 35.20 -12.56
N CYS A 232 7.64 33.87 -12.51
CA CYS A 232 7.81 33.14 -11.25
C CYS A 232 9.27 33.19 -10.80
N GLU A 233 9.51 33.25 -9.48
CA GLU A 233 10.82 33.20 -8.84
C GLU A 233 10.75 32.20 -7.69
N PRO A 234 11.88 31.58 -7.27
CA PRO A 234 11.86 30.51 -6.26
C PRO A 234 11.27 30.95 -4.92
N HIS A 235 11.43 32.23 -4.52
CA HIS A 235 10.84 32.74 -3.28
C HIS A 235 9.29 32.72 -3.27
N HIS A 236 8.64 32.62 -4.43
CA HIS A 236 7.18 32.47 -4.52
C HIS A 236 6.69 31.09 -4.02
N ILE A 237 7.60 30.16 -3.70
CA ILE A 237 7.28 28.85 -3.13
C ILE A 237 6.41 28.95 -1.87
N HIS A 238 6.56 30.02 -1.08
CA HIS A 238 5.77 30.24 0.12
C HIS A 238 4.28 30.38 -0.16
N ALA A 239 3.91 30.95 -1.31
CA ALA A 239 2.51 31.03 -1.70
C ALA A 239 1.93 29.64 -2.06
N VAL A 240 2.77 28.74 -2.58
CA VAL A 240 2.42 27.33 -2.80
C VAL A 240 2.18 26.65 -1.46
N VAL A 241 3.10 26.81 -0.50
CA VAL A 241 2.98 26.28 0.87
C VAL A 241 1.72 26.79 1.56
N ASP A 242 1.48 28.11 1.54
CA ASP A 242 0.29 28.72 2.15
C ASP A 242 -1.00 28.17 1.49
N THR A 243 -1.02 28.03 0.16
CA THR A 243 -2.19 27.47 -0.55
C THR A 243 -2.45 26.00 -0.18
N ILE A 244 -1.40 25.18 -0.04
CA ILE A 244 -1.52 23.80 0.42
C ILE A 244 -2.07 23.76 1.85
N ALA A 245 -1.51 24.58 2.72
CA ALA A 245 -1.91 24.68 4.12
C ALA A 245 -3.40 25.01 4.26
N GLU A 246 -3.89 25.97 3.48
CA GLU A 246 -5.32 26.30 3.36
C GLU A 246 -6.16 25.11 2.87
N CYS A 247 -5.72 24.43 1.81
CA CYS A 247 -6.44 23.29 1.25
C CYS A 247 -6.53 22.10 2.24
N MET A 248 -5.46 21.86 3.00
CA MET A 248 -5.36 20.74 3.95
C MET A 248 -5.85 21.09 5.36
N ARG A 249 -6.10 22.38 5.65
CA ARG A 249 -6.48 22.90 6.97
C ARG A 249 -5.45 22.56 8.05
N VAL A 250 -4.17 22.74 7.73
CA VAL A 250 -3.03 22.57 8.64
C VAL A 250 -2.20 23.85 8.68
N PRO A 251 -1.40 24.08 9.73
CA PRO A 251 -0.45 25.20 9.76
C PRO A 251 0.53 25.18 8.58
N ALA A 252 0.80 26.35 7.99
CA ALA A 252 1.75 26.46 6.87
C ALA A 252 3.19 26.06 7.25
N ALA A 253 3.57 26.26 8.52
CA ALA A 253 4.84 25.80 9.07
C ALA A 253 4.97 24.26 9.01
N ASP A 254 3.88 23.52 9.25
CA ASP A 254 3.88 22.06 9.19
C ASP A 254 4.04 21.56 7.76
N VAL A 255 3.41 22.25 6.79
CA VAL A 255 3.60 21.97 5.37
C VAL A 255 5.05 22.24 4.94
N ALA A 256 5.60 23.39 5.32
CA ALA A 256 7.00 23.74 5.03
C ALA A 256 7.97 22.70 5.63
N ALA A 257 7.77 22.32 6.90
CA ALA A 257 8.60 21.34 7.58
C ALA A 257 8.52 19.95 6.93
N ALA A 258 7.30 19.47 6.64
CA ALA A 258 7.10 18.14 6.08
C ALA A 258 7.62 18.05 4.64
N THR A 259 7.32 19.03 3.79
CA THR A 259 7.78 19.05 2.38
C THR A 259 9.31 19.18 2.30
N THR A 260 9.92 19.97 3.19
CA THR A 260 11.38 20.06 3.33
C THR A 260 12.00 18.74 3.79
N ALA A 261 11.41 18.09 4.80
CA ALA A 261 11.89 16.79 5.27
C ALA A 261 11.75 15.70 4.20
N ASN A 262 10.68 15.73 3.41
CA ASN A 262 10.45 14.83 2.30
C ASN A 262 11.50 15.04 1.19
N ALA A 263 11.72 16.29 0.75
CA ALA A 263 12.74 16.62 -0.24
C ALA A 263 14.15 16.23 0.22
N THR A 264 14.49 16.52 1.48
CA THR A 264 15.77 16.13 2.09
C THR A 264 15.98 14.62 2.03
N ARG A 265 14.97 13.83 2.42
CA ARG A 265 15.02 12.37 2.40
C ARG A 265 15.09 11.81 0.98
N PHE A 266 14.30 12.35 0.06
CA PHE A 266 14.20 11.87 -1.31
C PHE A 266 15.48 12.09 -2.10
N PHE A 267 16.07 13.29 -2.01
CA PHE A 267 17.30 13.66 -2.71
C PHE A 267 18.58 13.35 -1.91
N ALA A 268 18.46 12.70 -0.74
CA ALA A 268 19.57 12.40 0.17
C ALA A 268 20.46 13.61 0.48
N LEU A 269 19.85 14.78 0.72
CA LEU A 269 20.58 16.02 0.94
C LEU A 269 21.27 16.00 2.32
N ALA A 270 22.55 16.38 2.35
CA ALA A 270 23.29 16.49 3.60
C ALA A 270 22.63 17.51 4.53
N SER A 271 22.40 17.14 5.78
CA SER A 271 21.87 18.03 6.82
C SER A 271 22.97 18.97 7.30
N SER A 272 23.47 19.82 6.42
CA SER A 272 24.53 20.78 6.72
C SER A 272 24.09 22.17 6.29
N LEU A 273 23.21 22.80 7.09
CA LEU A 273 23.06 24.26 7.25
C LEU A 273 21.88 24.68 8.17
N VAL A 274 21.55 23.91 9.21
CA VAL A 274 20.69 24.40 10.31
C VAL A 274 21.59 24.78 11.50
N ALA A 275 22.36 25.85 11.35
CA ALA A 275 23.11 26.42 12.47
C ALA A 275 22.29 27.54 13.13
N LYS A 276 21.77 27.24 14.33
CA LYS A 276 21.36 28.13 15.42
C LYS A 276 20.03 28.90 15.27
N VAL A 277 18.93 28.22 15.56
CA VAL A 277 17.85 28.80 16.39
C VAL A 277 17.75 27.95 17.65
N LYS A 278 17.90 28.57 18.82
CA LYS A 278 17.76 27.91 20.13
C LYS A 278 16.33 27.38 20.25
N VAL A 279 16.19 26.05 20.31
CA VAL A 279 15.03 25.38 20.90
C VAL A 279 15.53 24.66 22.14
N ALA A 280 14.82 24.84 23.25
CA ALA A 280 15.19 24.34 24.57
C ALA A 280 15.33 22.80 24.59
N GLU A 281 16.23 22.32 25.45
CA GLU A 281 16.54 20.89 25.63
C GLU A 281 15.31 20.07 26.03
N PRO A 282 15.18 18.81 25.55
CA PRO A 282 14.26 17.85 26.15
C PRO A 282 14.83 17.38 27.50
N ALA A 283 14.03 17.53 28.56
CA ALA A 283 14.35 17.00 29.87
C ALA A 283 14.58 15.49 29.82
N SER A 284 15.68 15.04 30.42
CA SER A 284 16.05 13.64 30.63
C SER A 284 14.96 12.90 31.40
N LEU A 285 14.41 11.83 30.81
CA LEU A 285 13.60 10.85 31.54
C LEU A 285 14.51 9.73 32.05
N SER A 286 14.63 9.65 33.38
CA SER A 286 15.28 8.57 34.11
C SER A 286 14.59 7.23 33.88
N VAL A 287 15.40 6.20 33.71
CA VAL A 287 14.99 4.80 33.70
C VAL A 287 14.63 4.40 35.14
N HIS A 288 13.37 4.06 35.39
CA HIS A 288 12.94 3.35 36.60
C HIS A 288 12.73 1.86 36.30
N PRO A 289 13.05 0.95 37.25
CA PRO A 289 12.87 -0.49 37.07
C PRO A 289 11.37 -0.87 37.06
N PRO A 290 11.01 -2.03 36.50
CA PRO A 290 9.62 -2.39 36.23
C PRO A 290 8.84 -2.64 37.54
N PRO A 291 7.56 -2.24 37.62
CA PRO A 291 6.69 -2.64 38.72
C PRO A 291 6.34 -4.14 38.60
N PRO A 292 6.01 -4.81 39.72
CA PRO A 292 5.61 -6.22 39.69
C PRO A 292 4.29 -6.38 38.93
N GLY A 293 4.18 -7.49 38.21
CA GLY A 293 3.13 -7.73 37.21
C GLY A 293 1.70 -7.64 37.75
N PRO A 294 0.72 -7.24 36.91
CA PRO A 294 -0.66 -7.16 37.34
C PRO A 294 -1.26 -8.57 37.50
N SER A 295 -1.81 -8.78 38.69
CA SER A 295 -2.80 -9.80 38.99
C SER A 295 -4.01 -9.70 38.05
N THR A 296 -4.60 -10.86 37.75
CA THR A 296 -5.88 -11.05 37.04
C THR A 296 -6.90 -9.92 37.26
N PRO A 297 -7.43 -9.29 36.20
CA PRO A 297 -8.28 -8.11 36.36
C PRO A 297 -9.70 -8.49 36.79
N SER A 298 -10.12 -7.88 37.89
CA SER A 298 -11.49 -7.79 38.37
C SER A 298 -12.21 -6.60 37.72
N GLY A 299 -13.29 -6.87 36.97
CA GLY A 299 -14.59 -6.20 37.14
C GLY A 299 -14.80 -4.69 36.88
N ASP A 300 -14.11 -4.03 35.94
CA ASP A 300 -14.53 -2.70 35.46
C ASP A 300 -14.26 -2.55 33.94
N SER A 301 -15.29 -2.26 33.14
CA SER A 301 -15.24 -2.29 31.65
C SER A 301 -14.47 -1.07 31.10
N SER A 302 -13.17 -1.21 30.88
CA SER A 302 -12.37 -0.21 30.17
C SER A 302 -12.56 -0.35 28.65
N VAL A 303 -13.06 0.70 27.99
CA VAL A 303 -13.22 0.76 26.53
C VAL A 303 -11.85 0.70 25.84
N VAL A 304 -11.69 -0.23 24.88
CA VAL A 304 -10.49 -0.33 24.04
C VAL A 304 -10.61 0.64 22.86
N VAL A 305 -9.72 1.63 22.80
CA VAL A 305 -9.71 2.66 21.76
C VAL A 305 -8.66 2.34 20.69
N ILE A 306 -9.09 2.26 19.44
CA ILE A 306 -8.27 1.88 18.28
C ILE A 306 -8.29 3.02 17.25
N ASP A 307 -7.11 3.39 16.78
CA ASP A 307 -6.96 4.38 15.71
C ASP A 307 -7.06 3.69 14.34
N GLY A 308 -8.19 3.89 13.66
CA GLY A 308 -8.50 3.35 12.35
C GLY A 308 -7.76 4.03 11.18
N SER A 309 -6.87 5.00 11.45
CA SER A 309 -6.01 5.61 10.45
C SER A 309 -4.61 4.98 10.36
N LYS A 310 -4.21 4.19 11.37
CA LYS A 310 -2.89 3.56 11.41
C LYS A 310 -2.65 2.56 10.27
N PHE A 311 -1.37 2.32 10.00
CA PHE A 311 -0.88 1.48 8.91
C PHE A 311 -1.44 1.97 7.57
N GLU A 312 -2.05 1.11 6.77
CA GLU A 312 -2.66 1.51 5.49
C GLU A 312 -3.98 2.27 5.62
N GLY A 313 -4.48 2.52 6.85
CA GLY A 313 -5.80 3.12 7.07
C GLY A 313 -6.91 2.41 6.29
N GLY A 314 -6.78 1.08 6.16
CA GLY A 314 -7.60 0.22 5.33
C GLY A 314 -8.80 -0.39 6.08
N GLY A 315 -9.39 -1.42 5.49
CA GLY A 315 -10.47 -2.18 6.15
C GLY A 315 -9.99 -3.21 7.18
N GLN A 316 -8.69 -3.51 7.23
CA GLN A 316 -8.13 -4.60 8.06
C GLN A 316 -8.39 -4.36 9.55
N ILE A 317 -8.10 -3.16 10.06
CA ILE A 317 -8.36 -2.81 11.47
C ILE A 317 -9.83 -3.03 11.83
N LEU A 318 -10.76 -2.61 10.95
CA LEU A 318 -12.20 -2.73 11.20
C LEU A 318 -12.67 -4.18 11.24
N ARG A 319 -12.13 -5.02 10.34
CA ARG A 319 -12.45 -6.45 10.27
C ARG A 319 -11.98 -7.22 11.49
N LEU A 320 -10.92 -6.76 12.15
CA LEU A 320 -10.40 -7.39 13.35
C LEU A 320 -11.04 -6.80 14.62
N ALA A 321 -11.08 -5.48 14.73
CA ALA A 321 -11.39 -4.78 15.98
C ALA A 321 -12.79 -5.10 16.52
N PHE A 322 -13.83 -4.97 15.70
CA PHE A 322 -15.19 -5.14 16.18
C PHE A 322 -15.58 -6.61 16.40
N PRO A 323 -15.28 -7.55 15.48
CA PRO A 323 -15.59 -8.95 15.72
C PRO A 323 -14.81 -9.56 16.90
N LEU A 324 -13.54 -9.19 17.09
CA LEU A 324 -12.78 -9.63 18.26
C LEU A 324 -13.27 -8.95 19.55
N GLY A 325 -13.65 -7.67 19.50
CA GLY A 325 -14.30 -7.01 20.63
C GLY A 325 -15.57 -7.73 21.07
N ALA A 326 -16.43 -8.11 20.11
CA ALA A 326 -17.63 -8.90 20.37
C ALA A 326 -17.30 -10.28 20.96
N LEU A 327 -16.31 -10.98 20.39
CA LEU A 327 -15.88 -12.31 20.83
C LEU A 327 -15.32 -12.29 22.27
N LEU A 328 -14.49 -11.30 22.58
CA LEU A 328 -13.75 -11.19 23.85
C LEU A 328 -14.49 -10.37 24.92
N ARG A 329 -15.70 -9.89 24.61
CA ARG A 329 -16.52 -9.02 25.48
C ARG A 329 -15.83 -7.72 25.90
N HIS A 330 -15.11 -7.10 24.97
CA HIS A 330 -14.53 -5.78 25.17
C HIS A 330 -15.35 -4.70 24.47
N ASP A 331 -15.65 -3.62 25.17
CA ASP A 331 -16.16 -2.41 24.52
C ASP A 331 -15.06 -1.86 23.62
N VAL A 332 -15.40 -1.58 22.35
CA VAL A 332 -14.42 -1.15 21.35
C VAL A 332 -14.87 0.13 20.70
N GLN A 333 -13.96 1.10 20.63
CA GLN A 333 -14.14 2.31 19.83
C GLN A 333 -13.06 2.39 18.76
N VAL A 334 -13.47 2.45 17.49
CA VAL A 334 -12.55 2.78 16.40
C VAL A 334 -12.84 4.19 15.92
N HIS A 335 -11.84 5.08 15.96
CA HIS A 335 -11.95 6.45 15.43
C HIS A 335 -11.03 6.64 14.22
N SER A 336 -11.11 7.81 13.57
CA SER A 336 -10.30 8.14 12.38
C SER A 336 -10.40 7.08 11.28
N ILE A 337 -11.56 6.44 11.15
CA ILE A 337 -11.76 5.29 10.28
C ILE A 337 -11.41 5.69 8.85
N ARG A 338 -10.35 5.08 8.32
CA ARG A 338 -9.89 5.32 6.94
C ARG A 338 -9.65 6.80 6.66
N ALA A 339 -9.21 7.57 7.67
CA ALA A 339 -9.01 9.01 7.55
C ALA A 339 -8.04 9.38 6.41
N GLY A 340 -7.02 8.55 6.17
CA GLY A 340 -6.08 8.71 5.06
C GLY A 340 -6.55 8.21 3.69
N ARG A 341 -7.80 7.73 3.55
CA ARG A 341 -8.33 7.22 2.27
C ARG A 341 -9.20 8.26 1.59
N ALA A 342 -9.09 8.32 0.26
CA ALA A 342 -9.92 9.11 -0.66
C ALA A 342 -11.42 9.18 -0.36
N LYS A 343 -12.01 8.08 0.12
CA LYS A 343 -13.37 8.04 0.67
C LYS A 343 -13.22 7.61 2.12
N SER A 344 -13.08 8.59 3.01
CA SER A 344 -12.92 8.37 4.44
C SER A 344 -14.17 7.73 5.04
N GLY A 345 -13.99 7.15 6.22
CA GLY A 345 -15.03 6.44 6.93
C GLY A 345 -15.39 5.09 6.30
N LEU A 346 -16.47 4.51 6.79
CA LEU A 346 -16.96 3.21 6.34
C LEU A 346 -17.36 3.24 4.85
N GLY A 347 -16.98 2.20 4.12
CA GLY A 347 -17.39 1.99 2.72
C GLY A 347 -18.41 0.85 2.66
N ASN A 348 -19.01 0.60 1.50
CA ASN A 348 -20.08 -0.40 1.35
C ASN A 348 -19.74 -1.78 1.95
N GLN A 349 -18.52 -2.28 1.70
CA GLN A 349 -18.08 -3.57 2.26
C GLN A 349 -17.90 -3.54 3.79
N HIS A 350 -17.49 -2.40 4.35
CA HIS A 350 -17.33 -2.24 5.81
C HIS A 350 -18.69 -2.15 6.49
N VAL A 351 -19.61 -1.35 5.93
CA VAL A 351 -21.00 -1.25 6.40
C VAL A 351 -21.64 -2.63 6.36
N CYS A 352 -21.51 -3.36 5.25
CA CYS A 352 -22.07 -4.72 5.14
C CYS A 352 -21.56 -5.65 6.24
N GLY A 353 -20.24 -5.72 6.46
CA GLY A 353 -19.66 -6.56 7.53
C GLY A 353 -20.08 -6.14 8.94
N LEU A 354 -20.15 -4.83 9.21
CA LEU A 354 -20.55 -4.31 10.52
C LEU A 354 -22.05 -4.44 10.78
N THR A 355 -22.90 -4.27 9.77
CA THR A 355 -24.34 -4.54 9.86
C THR A 355 -24.60 -6.01 10.12
N LEU A 356 -23.84 -6.90 9.46
CA LEU A 356 -23.89 -8.35 9.74
C LEU A 356 -23.47 -8.63 11.20
N LEU A 357 -22.37 -8.07 11.66
CA LEU A 357 -21.92 -8.22 13.05
C LEU A 357 -22.98 -7.71 14.05
N ALA A 358 -23.63 -6.58 13.75
CA ALA A 358 -24.67 -6.02 14.59
C ALA A 358 -25.92 -6.92 14.65
N SER A 359 -26.27 -7.61 13.56
CA SER A 359 -27.42 -8.53 13.55
C SER A 359 -27.12 -9.90 14.18
N MET A 360 -25.84 -10.29 14.26
CA MET A 360 -25.40 -11.52 14.91
C MET A 360 -25.51 -11.48 16.43
N GLY A 361 -25.26 -10.32 17.04
CA GLY A 361 -25.09 -10.19 18.49
C GLY A 361 -26.36 -10.16 19.30
N SER A 362 -26.35 -10.87 20.44
CA SER A 362 -27.36 -10.70 21.50
C SER A 362 -26.82 -9.97 22.73
N ALA A 363 -25.50 -9.77 22.81
CA ALA A 363 -24.80 -9.22 23.97
C ALA A 363 -24.11 -7.87 23.72
N TRP A 364 -24.27 -7.27 22.52
CA TRP A 364 -23.68 -5.98 22.19
C TRP A 364 -24.59 -5.14 21.30
N THR A 365 -24.36 -3.83 21.32
CA THR A 365 -24.90 -2.88 20.37
C THR A 365 -23.74 -2.27 19.59
N LEU A 366 -23.90 -2.16 18.26
CA LEU A 366 -22.93 -1.51 17.40
C LEU A 366 -23.48 -0.19 16.87
N HIS A 367 -22.75 0.89 17.09
CA HIS A 367 -23.11 2.24 16.68
C HIS A 367 -22.11 2.79 15.66
N GLY A 368 -22.55 3.76 14.85
CA GLY A 368 -21.70 4.39 13.84
C GLY A 368 -21.39 3.50 12.63
N HIS A 369 -22.12 2.40 12.43
CA HIS A 369 -21.91 1.45 11.33
C HIS A 369 -22.61 1.86 10.01
N HIS A 370 -22.65 3.14 9.68
CA HIS A 370 -23.25 3.67 8.46
C HIS A 370 -22.19 4.21 7.48
N LEU A 371 -22.56 4.34 6.20
CA LEU A 371 -21.64 4.78 5.15
C LEU A 371 -20.98 6.12 5.51
N HIS A 372 -19.68 6.24 5.26
CA HIS A 372 -18.85 7.41 5.56
C HIS A 372 -18.63 7.72 7.04
N SER A 373 -19.15 6.91 7.97
CA SER A 373 -18.86 7.11 9.39
C SER A 373 -17.36 7.00 9.66
N THR A 374 -16.79 8.01 10.29
CA THR A 374 -15.36 8.08 10.65
C THR A 374 -15.08 7.53 12.05
N ALA A 375 -16.13 7.13 12.78
CA ALA A 375 -16.02 6.47 14.06
C ALA A 375 -17.15 5.45 14.25
N ALA A 376 -16.85 4.32 14.88
CA ALA A 376 -17.84 3.32 15.25
C ALA A 376 -17.49 2.77 16.63
N HIS A 377 -18.51 2.36 17.38
CA HIS A 377 -18.32 1.82 18.72
C HIS A 377 -19.23 0.62 18.96
N LEU A 378 -18.66 -0.41 19.58
CA LEU A 378 -19.34 -1.60 20.05
C LEU A 378 -19.39 -1.52 21.58
N VAL A 379 -20.59 -1.65 22.13
CA VAL A 379 -20.84 -1.59 23.58
C VAL A 379 -21.58 -2.84 24.00
N HIS A 380 -21.08 -3.55 24.99
CA HIS A 380 -21.72 -4.73 25.54
C HIS A 380 -22.95 -4.33 26.36
N THR A 381 -24.07 -4.99 26.09
CA THR A 381 -25.34 -4.78 26.81
C THR A 381 -25.46 -5.67 28.05
N SER A 382 -24.57 -6.66 28.18
CA SER A 382 -24.44 -7.55 29.33
C SER A 382 -22.98 -7.99 29.50
N SER A 383 -22.47 -7.88 30.73
CA SER A 383 -21.18 -8.45 31.11
C SER A 383 -21.28 -9.92 31.53
N SER A 384 -22.48 -10.50 31.57
CA SER A 384 -22.65 -11.90 31.96
C SER A 384 -22.10 -12.84 30.89
N LEU A 385 -21.17 -13.71 31.29
CA LEU A 385 -20.68 -14.82 30.47
C LEU A 385 -21.79 -15.82 30.12
N SER A 386 -22.89 -15.84 30.90
CA SER A 386 -24.06 -16.68 30.62
C SER A 386 -24.93 -16.16 29.47
N THR A 387 -24.77 -14.90 29.05
CA THR A 387 -25.47 -14.36 27.88
C THR A 387 -24.82 -14.97 26.63
N PRO A 388 -25.54 -15.67 25.75
CA PRO A 388 -24.95 -16.18 24.50
C PRO A 388 -24.26 -15.06 23.71
N LEU A 389 -23.18 -15.37 23.00
CA LEU A 389 -22.54 -14.38 22.11
C LEU A 389 -23.48 -14.04 20.93
N LEU A 390 -24.03 -15.08 20.30
CA LEU A 390 -24.95 -14.94 19.17
C LEU A 390 -26.41 -14.91 19.61
N THR A 391 -27.28 -14.40 18.74
CA THR A 391 -28.74 -14.50 18.95
C THR A 391 -29.20 -15.96 18.93
N LEU A 392 -30.06 -16.34 19.89
CA LEU A 392 -30.53 -17.73 20.09
C LEU A 392 -31.27 -18.34 18.87
N ASN A 393 -31.77 -17.50 17.95
CA ASN A 393 -32.40 -17.93 16.69
C ASN A 393 -31.45 -17.88 15.47
N GLY A 394 -30.20 -17.43 15.64
CA GLY A 394 -29.24 -17.12 14.59
C GLY A 394 -28.39 -18.32 14.18
N ARG A 395 -29.00 -19.41 13.70
CA ARG A 395 -28.24 -20.51 13.06
C ARG A 395 -27.85 -20.19 11.62
N VAL A 396 -28.57 -19.28 10.97
CA VAL A 396 -28.30 -18.85 9.60
C VAL A 396 -28.22 -17.32 9.56
N PHE A 397 -27.09 -16.80 9.10
CA PHE A 397 -26.88 -15.37 8.90
C PHE A 397 -26.71 -15.07 7.42
N THR A 398 -27.24 -13.92 6.98
CA THR A 398 -27.16 -13.52 5.58
C THR A 398 -26.58 -12.12 5.45
N ALA A 399 -25.64 -11.95 4.54
CA ALA A 399 -25.17 -10.63 4.11
C ALA A 399 -25.10 -10.54 2.59
N SER A 400 -25.67 -9.47 2.05
CA SER A 400 -25.66 -9.18 0.63
C SER A 400 -25.00 -7.83 0.38
N MET A 401 -23.99 -7.82 -0.49
CA MET A 401 -23.30 -6.60 -0.89
C MET A 401 -24.00 -6.01 -2.11
N ALA A 402 -24.36 -4.73 -2.03
CA ALA A 402 -25.00 -3.99 -3.13
C ALA A 402 -24.09 -3.80 -4.38
N THR A 403 -22.81 -4.15 -4.28
CA THR A 403 -21.79 -4.04 -5.33
C THR A 403 -20.91 -5.29 -5.33
N ALA A 404 -19.92 -5.36 -6.23
CA ALA A 404 -18.90 -6.42 -6.26
C ALA A 404 -17.89 -6.38 -5.08
N GLY A 405 -18.31 -5.99 -3.88
CA GLY A 405 -17.50 -6.13 -2.67
C GLY A 405 -17.15 -7.60 -2.43
N ALA A 406 -15.97 -7.88 -1.88
CA ALA A 406 -15.48 -9.25 -1.76
C ALA A 406 -16.11 -9.98 -0.56
N VAL A 407 -16.75 -11.12 -0.80
CA VAL A 407 -17.33 -11.97 0.26
C VAL A 407 -16.26 -12.44 1.26
N SER A 408 -15.03 -12.65 0.77
CA SER A 408 -13.88 -13.10 1.55
C SER A 408 -13.51 -12.13 2.66
N LEU A 409 -13.64 -10.82 2.44
CA LEU A 409 -13.34 -9.80 3.44
C LEU A 409 -14.42 -9.73 4.54
N VAL A 410 -15.68 -10.02 4.20
CA VAL A 410 -16.74 -10.12 5.22
C VAL A 410 -16.52 -11.36 6.06
N LEU A 411 -16.25 -12.50 5.41
CA LEU A 411 -15.93 -13.76 6.08
C LEU A 411 -14.73 -13.61 7.03
N GLN A 412 -13.63 -13.00 6.59
CA GLN A 412 -12.43 -12.77 7.40
C GLN A 412 -12.75 -12.09 8.74
N GLY A 413 -13.71 -11.15 8.74
CA GLY A 413 -14.10 -10.44 9.96
C GLY A 413 -14.90 -11.30 10.92
N VAL A 414 -15.94 -11.99 10.43
CA VAL A 414 -16.89 -12.70 11.31
C VAL A 414 -16.52 -14.14 11.62
N LEU A 415 -15.61 -14.76 10.86
CA LEU A 415 -15.25 -16.17 11.01
C LEU A 415 -14.80 -16.55 12.44
N PRO A 416 -13.92 -15.79 13.13
CA PRO A 416 -13.57 -16.11 14.52
C PRO A 416 -14.80 -16.19 15.44
N LEU A 417 -15.77 -15.27 15.28
CA LEU A 417 -16.99 -15.27 16.07
C LEU A 417 -17.85 -16.52 15.80
N LEU A 418 -17.95 -16.96 14.54
CA LEU A 418 -18.72 -18.15 14.14
C LEU A 418 -18.08 -19.47 14.59
N LEU A 419 -16.75 -19.51 14.71
CA LEU A 419 -16.01 -20.69 15.17
C LEU A 419 -16.21 -20.95 16.67
N PHE A 420 -16.37 -19.89 17.46
CA PHE A 420 -16.60 -19.97 18.91
C PHE A 420 -18.08 -19.78 19.29
N ALA A 421 -18.99 -19.85 18.31
CA ALA A 421 -20.42 -19.92 18.58
C ALA A 421 -20.78 -21.23 19.27
N ALA A 422 -21.69 -21.23 20.24
CA ALA A 422 -22.06 -22.45 20.98
C ALA A 422 -22.67 -23.56 20.09
N GLU A 423 -23.27 -23.18 18.96
CA GLU A 423 -23.98 -24.07 18.05
C GLU A 423 -23.41 -23.96 16.63
N PRO A 424 -23.60 -24.97 15.77
CA PRO A 424 -23.29 -24.86 14.35
C PRO A 424 -23.98 -23.66 13.70
N THR A 425 -23.25 -22.95 12.83
CA THR A 425 -23.77 -21.77 12.13
C THR A 425 -23.56 -21.88 10.63
N GLU A 426 -24.47 -21.26 9.88
CA GLU A 426 -24.38 -21.08 8.44
C GLU A 426 -24.35 -19.59 8.11
N LEU A 427 -23.40 -19.16 7.30
CA LEU A 427 -23.27 -17.80 6.81
C LEU A 427 -23.44 -17.78 5.28
N GLN A 428 -24.47 -17.07 4.83
CA GLN A 428 -24.83 -16.89 3.43
C GLN A 428 -24.35 -15.51 2.95
N LEU A 429 -23.40 -15.50 2.03
CA LEU A 429 -22.78 -14.29 1.49
C LEU A 429 -23.10 -14.11 0.01
N VAL A 430 -23.60 -12.93 -0.35
CA VAL A 430 -23.85 -12.54 -1.74
C VAL A 430 -22.96 -11.37 -2.14
N GLY A 431 -22.07 -11.57 -3.15
CA GLY A 431 -21.19 -10.52 -3.66
C GLY A 431 -20.06 -11.00 -4.58
N GLY A 432 -18.93 -10.29 -4.60
CA GLY A 432 -17.76 -10.63 -5.39
C GLY A 432 -16.98 -11.80 -4.80
N THR A 433 -16.65 -12.78 -5.64
CA THR A 433 -15.92 -14.02 -5.24
C THR A 433 -14.48 -14.05 -5.78
N HIS A 434 -14.20 -13.29 -6.84
CA HIS A 434 -12.92 -13.25 -7.53
C HIS A 434 -12.53 -11.78 -7.78
N GLY A 435 -12.15 -11.08 -6.72
CA GLY A 435 -11.70 -9.68 -6.78
C GLY A 435 -10.20 -9.56 -7.00
N MET A 436 -9.74 -8.44 -7.57
CA MET A 436 -8.30 -8.17 -7.79
C MET A 436 -7.54 -7.75 -6.51
N TYR A 437 -8.25 -7.23 -5.51
CA TYR A 437 -7.65 -6.67 -4.28
C TYR A 437 -8.20 -7.34 -3.01
N ALA A 438 -8.66 -8.58 -3.13
CA ALA A 438 -9.18 -9.37 -2.03
C ALA A 438 -8.92 -10.85 -2.31
N PRO A 439 -8.78 -11.68 -1.27
CA PRO A 439 -8.65 -13.12 -1.47
C PRO A 439 -9.82 -13.67 -2.28
N THR A 440 -9.53 -14.53 -3.26
CA THR A 440 -10.58 -15.22 -4.02
C THR A 440 -11.20 -16.32 -3.17
N THR A 441 -12.40 -16.78 -3.53
CA THR A 441 -12.98 -17.97 -2.88
C THR A 441 -12.12 -19.21 -3.11
N ASP A 442 -11.48 -19.32 -4.27
CA ASP A 442 -10.52 -20.39 -4.56
C ASP A 442 -9.33 -20.35 -3.58
N TRP A 443 -8.82 -19.17 -3.22
CA TRP A 443 -7.76 -19.05 -2.20
C TRP A 443 -8.26 -19.43 -0.81
N ILE A 444 -9.51 -19.10 -0.45
CA ILE A 444 -10.08 -19.53 0.83
C ILE A 444 -10.15 -21.06 0.88
N GLU A 445 -10.76 -21.69 -0.13
CA GLU A 445 -10.97 -23.14 -0.18
C GLU A 445 -9.65 -23.92 -0.22
N LEU A 446 -8.69 -23.47 -1.03
CA LEU A 446 -7.51 -24.27 -1.36
C LEU A 446 -6.24 -23.89 -0.57
N ALA A 447 -6.21 -22.71 0.05
CA ALA A 447 -5.08 -22.27 0.88
C ALA A 447 -5.51 -22.07 2.35
N LEU A 448 -6.50 -21.21 2.62
CA LEU A 448 -6.82 -20.81 4.00
C LEU A 448 -7.43 -21.95 4.83
N VAL A 449 -8.45 -22.63 4.29
CA VAL A 449 -9.13 -23.75 4.98
C VAL A 449 -8.14 -24.85 5.40
N PRO A 450 -7.34 -25.45 4.50
CA PRO A 450 -6.40 -26.50 4.90
C PRO A 450 -5.29 -25.98 5.82
N PHE A 451 -4.88 -24.71 5.67
CA PHE A 451 -3.88 -24.11 6.54
C PHE A 451 -4.38 -23.95 7.98
N LEU A 452 -5.59 -23.40 8.17
CA LEU A 452 -6.16 -23.19 9.50
C LEU A 452 -6.59 -24.51 10.18
N ALA A 453 -6.93 -25.55 9.42
CA ALA A 453 -7.22 -26.88 9.95
C ALA A 453 -6.07 -27.45 10.82
N ARG A 454 -4.83 -27.04 10.58
CA ARG A 454 -3.66 -27.41 11.40
C ARG A 454 -3.71 -26.88 12.82
N MET A 455 -4.48 -25.82 13.04
CA MET A 455 -4.72 -25.23 14.37
C MET A 455 -6.00 -25.78 15.00
N GLY A 456 -6.68 -26.75 14.37
CA GLY A 456 -7.99 -27.26 14.79
C GLY A 456 -9.17 -26.39 14.36
N VAL A 457 -8.97 -25.46 13.41
CA VAL A 457 -10.04 -24.61 12.89
C VAL A 457 -10.74 -25.32 11.73
N HIS A 458 -12.04 -25.62 11.89
CA HIS A 458 -12.82 -26.35 10.89
C HIS A 458 -14.08 -25.57 10.47
N PHE A 459 -14.20 -25.34 9.16
CA PHE A 459 -15.37 -24.76 8.52
C PHE A 459 -15.40 -25.20 7.05
N GLU A 460 -16.59 -25.26 6.46
CA GLU A 460 -16.75 -25.60 5.04
C GLU A 460 -17.16 -24.35 4.25
N VAL A 461 -16.71 -24.28 3.00
CA VAL A 461 -17.05 -23.19 2.08
C VAL A 461 -17.66 -23.79 0.83
N ALA A 462 -18.93 -23.44 0.57
CA ALA A 462 -19.66 -23.89 -0.61
C ALA A 462 -19.92 -22.70 -1.54
N VAL A 463 -19.27 -22.69 -2.70
CA VAL A 463 -19.47 -21.65 -3.73
C VAL A 463 -20.56 -22.09 -4.70
N ALA A 464 -21.81 -21.81 -4.36
CA ALA A 464 -22.97 -22.10 -5.22
C ALA A 464 -22.92 -21.31 -6.54
N ARG A 465 -22.35 -20.11 -6.52
CA ARG A 465 -22.26 -19.24 -7.70
C ARG A 465 -21.07 -18.30 -7.62
N ARG A 466 -20.28 -18.21 -8.69
CA ARG A 466 -19.18 -17.23 -8.75
C ARG A 466 -19.69 -15.87 -9.23
N GLY A 467 -19.24 -14.83 -8.53
CA GLY A 467 -19.53 -13.41 -8.78
C GLY A 467 -18.28 -12.64 -9.17
N PHE A 468 -18.35 -11.91 -10.29
CA PHE A 468 -17.24 -11.15 -10.88
C PHE A 468 -17.61 -9.68 -11.04
N MET A 469 -16.60 -8.82 -11.17
CA MET A 469 -16.82 -7.39 -11.43
C MET A 469 -17.50 -7.19 -12.80
N PRO A 470 -18.29 -6.11 -12.98
CA PRO A 470 -18.60 -5.05 -12.02
C PRO A 470 -19.80 -5.35 -11.11
N ARG A 471 -20.61 -6.37 -11.42
CA ARG A 471 -21.89 -6.63 -10.72
C ARG A 471 -21.70 -7.33 -9.37
N GLY A 472 -20.70 -8.21 -9.24
CA GLY A 472 -20.64 -9.13 -8.10
C GLY A 472 -21.62 -10.26 -8.32
N ASP A 473 -22.50 -10.55 -7.35
CA ASP A 473 -23.60 -11.52 -7.50
C ASP A 473 -23.18 -13.00 -7.51
N GLY A 474 -22.11 -13.32 -6.79
CA GLY A 474 -21.74 -14.68 -6.38
C GLY A 474 -22.43 -15.05 -5.07
N HIS A 475 -22.63 -16.33 -4.84
CA HIS A 475 -23.27 -16.89 -3.66
C HIS A 475 -22.32 -17.90 -3.01
N VAL A 476 -22.00 -17.65 -1.76
CA VAL A 476 -21.11 -18.48 -0.96
C VAL A 476 -21.81 -18.79 0.36
N SER A 477 -21.95 -20.07 0.70
CA SER A 477 -22.33 -20.51 2.03
C SER A 477 -21.08 -20.94 2.80
N VAL A 478 -21.01 -20.60 4.08
CA VAL A 478 -19.95 -21.03 4.98
C VAL A 478 -20.59 -21.67 6.20
N THR A 479 -20.22 -22.90 6.52
CA THR A 479 -20.75 -23.63 7.68
C THR A 479 -19.65 -23.87 8.71
N THR A 480 -19.95 -23.61 9.98
CA THR A 480 -19.09 -23.94 11.12
C THR A 480 -19.75 -25.00 11.99
N LEU A 481 -18.95 -25.82 12.67
CA LEU A 481 -19.45 -26.82 13.61
C LEU A 481 -19.80 -26.26 15.00
N GLY A 482 -19.51 -24.97 15.24
CA GLY A 482 -19.55 -24.36 16.57
C GLY A 482 -18.34 -24.70 17.44
N ALA A 483 -18.36 -24.17 18.67
CA ALA A 483 -17.31 -24.31 19.66
C ALA A 483 -17.21 -25.76 20.12
N THR A 484 -16.04 -26.35 19.93
CA THR A 484 -15.77 -27.73 20.36
C THR A 484 -15.43 -27.84 21.85
N GLY A 485 -15.27 -26.71 22.54
CA GLY A 485 -14.77 -26.61 23.92
C GLY A 485 -13.26 -26.87 24.05
N ALA A 486 -12.60 -27.32 22.98
CA ALA A 486 -11.15 -27.46 22.94
C ALA A 486 -10.49 -26.16 22.45
N PRO A 487 -9.36 -25.73 23.03
CA PRO A 487 -8.63 -24.58 22.54
C PRO A 487 -7.98 -24.89 21.19
N LEU A 488 -7.76 -23.85 20.38
CA LEU A 488 -6.99 -23.97 19.14
C LEU A 488 -5.55 -24.38 19.45
N GLN A 489 -4.96 -25.15 18.55
CA GLN A 489 -3.58 -25.61 18.66
C GLN A 489 -2.60 -24.51 18.21
N PRO A 490 -1.42 -24.40 18.85
CA PRO A 490 -0.42 -23.42 18.44
C PRO A 490 0.16 -23.77 17.07
N LEU A 491 0.43 -22.76 16.26
CA LEU A 491 1.04 -22.94 14.95
C LEU A 491 2.56 -22.79 15.06
N VAL A 492 3.32 -23.82 14.67
CA VAL A 492 4.78 -23.78 14.60
C VAL A 492 5.23 -24.08 13.18
N LEU A 493 5.58 -23.03 12.45
CA LEU A 493 6.11 -23.05 11.08
C LEU A 493 7.26 -22.06 10.98
N ASP A 494 8.44 -22.47 11.44
CA ASP A 494 9.65 -21.64 11.46
C ASP A 494 10.88 -22.32 10.85
N THR A 495 10.70 -23.46 10.19
CA THR A 495 11.77 -24.16 9.46
C THR A 495 11.58 -23.97 7.95
N PRO A 496 12.47 -23.23 7.25
CA PRO A 496 12.36 -22.99 5.81
C PRO A 496 12.51 -24.29 5.01
N SER A 497 11.84 -24.33 3.87
CA SER A 497 11.97 -25.40 2.87
C SER A 497 11.54 -24.89 1.51
N ARG A 498 12.22 -25.34 0.45
CA ARG A 498 11.84 -25.15 -0.95
C ARG A 498 11.56 -26.46 -1.67
N THR A 499 11.57 -27.58 -0.94
CA THR A 499 11.18 -28.87 -1.47
C THR A 499 9.67 -28.90 -1.63
N VAL A 500 9.18 -28.78 -2.87
CA VAL A 500 7.75 -28.87 -3.17
C VAL A 500 7.30 -30.33 -3.02
N GLU A 501 6.31 -30.56 -2.15
CA GLU A 501 5.77 -31.89 -1.86
C GLU A 501 4.42 -32.12 -2.56
N HIS A 502 3.66 -31.07 -2.83
CA HIS A 502 2.39 -31.18 -3.57
C HIS A 502 2.00 -29.83 -4.20
N VAL A 503 1.47 -29.87 -5.42
CA VAL A 503 0.94 -28.69 -6.12
C VAL A 503 -0.58 -28.80 -6.28
N THR A 504 -1.29 -27.76 -5.85
CA THR A 504 -2.71 -27.58 -6.17
C THR A 504 -2.85 -26.44 -7.17
N CYS A 505 -3.55 -26.66 -8.29
CA CYS A 505 -3.80 -25.64 -9.30
C CYS A 505 -5.25 -25.67 -9.79
N ARG A 506 -5.97 -24.56 -9.63
CA ARG A 506 -7.35 -24.39 -10.10
C ARG A 506 -7.44 -23.29 -11.14
N VAL A 507 -8.08 -23.58 -12.28
CA VAL A 507 -8.36 -22.61 -13.33
C VAL A 507 -9.86 -22.41 -13.46
N THR A 508 -10.32 -21.17 -13.28
CA THR A 508 -11.73 -20.80 -13.50
C THR A 508 -11.82 -19.99 -14.79
N CYS A 509 -12.55 -20.47 -15.79
CA CYS A 509 -12.66 -19.81 -17.10
C CYS A 509 -14.00 -20.08 -17.78
N GLY A 510 -14.36 -19.28 -18.79
CA GLY A 510 -15.59 -19.52 -19.56
C GLY A 510 -15.45 -20.53 -20.70
N ALA A 511 -14.26 -21.01 -21.01
CA ALA A 511 -14.03 -21.90 -22.14
C ALA A 511 -13.23 -23.13 -21.68
N ALA A 512 -13.78 -23.87 -20.72
CA ALA A 512 -13.06 -24.96 -20.04
C ALA A 512 -12.50 -26.03 -20.98
N ALA A 513 -13.19 -26.36 -22.09
CA ALA A 513 -12.73 -27.38 -23.03
C ALA A 513 -11.46 -26.98 -23.83
N THR A 514 -11.13 -25.68 -23.90
CA THR A 514 -9.99 -25.19 -24.69
C THR A 514 -9.01 -24.37 -23.84
N VAL A 515 -9.50 -23.35 -23.14
CA VAL A 515 -8.67 -22.42 -22.34
C VAL A 515 -8.18 -23.09 -21.06
N GLY A 516 -9.00 -23.91 -20.41
CA GLY A 516 -8.67 -24.56 -19.14
C GLY A 516 -7.40 -25.42 -19.21
N PRO A 517 -7.36 -26.47 -20.05
CA PRO A 517 -6.19 -27.32 -20.24
C PRO A 517 -4.95 -26.55 -20.70
N ALA A 518 -5.12 -25.54 -21.57
CA ALA A 518 -4.01 -24.70 -22.02
C ALA A 518 -3.41 -23.87 -20.86
N ALA A 519 -4.24 -23.32 -19.99
CA ALA A 519 -3.81 -22.58 -18.82
C ALA A 519 -3.11 -23.49 -17.79
N LEU A 520 -3.67 -24.67 -17.52
CA LEU A 520 -3.02 -25.67 -16.66
C LEU A 520 -1.66 -26.10 -17.22
N ALA A 521 -1.57 -26.39 -18.51
CA ALA A 521 -0.31 -26.77 -19.15
C ALA A 521 0.74 -25.64 -19.09
N ALA A 522 0.32 -24.39 -19.33
CA ALA A 522 1.20 -23.23 -19.24
C ALA A 522 1.70 -23.01 -17.80
N MET A 523 0.80 -23.12 -16.82
CA MET A 523 1.16 -23.01 -15.40
C MET A 523 2.12 -24.13 -15.00
N ARG A 524 1.81 -25.39 -15.36
CA ARG A 524 2.67 -26.54 -15.09
C ARG A 524 4.09 -26.36 -15.62
N LYS A 525 4.21 -25.84 -16.85
CA LYS A 525 5.51 -25.54 -17.45
C LYS A 525 6.29 -24.52 -16.63
N GLN A 526 5.66 -23.43 -16.21
CA GLN A 526 6.34 -22.39 -15.43
C GLN A 526 6.71 -22.87 -14.03
N LEU A 527 5.81 -23.55 -13.33
CA LEU A 527 6.08 -24.04 -11.98
C LEU A 527 7.23 -25.05 -11.94
N ARG A 528 7.30 -25.96 -12.91
CA ARG A 528 8.44 -26.89 -13.06
C ARG A 528 9.76 -26.16 -13.32
N PHE A 529 9.73 -25.11 -14.15
CA PHE A 529 10.92 -24.40 -14.56
C PHE A 529 11.45 -23.46 -13.46
N LEU A 530 10.58 -22.68 -12.83
CA LEU A 530 10.96 -21.60 -11.90
C LEU A 530 11.02 -22.06 -10.44
N PHE A 531 10.15 -23.00 -10.03
CA PHE A 531 10.01 -23.41 -8.64
C PHE A 531 10.46 -24.85 -8.39
N ALA A 532 11.32 -25.37 -9.28
CA ALA A 532 11.96 -26.69 -9.18
C ALA A 532 10.98 -27.84 -8.85
N VAL A 533 9.73 -27.76 -9.33
CA VAL A 533 8.73 -28.81 -9.08
C VAL A 533 9.16 -30.08 -9.80
N GLY A 534 9.53 -31.11 -9.03
CA GLY A 534 9.98 -32.41 -9.52
C GLY A 534 8.93 -33.12 -10.38
N SER A 535 9.39 -34.04 -11.22
CA SER A 535 8.50 -34.83 -12.08
C SER A 535 7.60 -35.80 -11.32
N ASP A 536 8.04 -36.19 -10.11
CA ASP A 536 7.40 -37.10 -9.17
C ASP A 536 6.49 -36.40 -8.15
N VAL A 537 6.55 -35.07 -8.06
CA VAL A 537 5.68 -34.29 -7.17
C VAL A 537 4.21 -34.48 -7.61
N PRO A 538 3.30 -34.86 -6.71
CA PRO A 538 1.87 -35.02 -7.03
C PRO A 538 1.18 -33.67 -7.30
N TRP A 539 0.16 -33.70 -8.17
CA TRP A 539 -0.63 -32.53 -8.57
C TRP A 539 -2.13 -32.78 -8.36
N THR A 540 -2.81 -31.81 -7.78
CA THR A 540 -4.28 -31.70 -7.80
C THR A 540 -4.65 -30.56 -8.74
N GLU A 541 -5.28 -30.89 -9.86
CA GLU A 541 -5.66 -29.92 -10.89
C GLU A 541 -7.17 -29.91 -11.11
N GLU A 542 -7.74 -28.70 -11.20
CA GLU A 542 -9.17 -28.53 -11.44
C GLU A 542 -9.42 -27.42 -12.46
N VAL A 543 -10.34 -27.67 -13.39
CA VAL A 543 -10.85 -26.65 -14.32
C VAL A 543 -12.33 -26.43 -14.04
N ILE A 544 -12.70 -25.19 -13.77
CA ILE A 544 -14.07 -24.77 -13.54
C ILE A 544 -14.57 -24.03 -14.78
N ASP A 545 -15.58 -24.60 -15.47
CA ASP A 545 -16.31 -23.90 -16.52
C ASP A 545 -17.31 -22.94 -15.89
N GLU A 546 -17.09 -21.64 -16.08
CA GLU A 546 -17.95 -20.58 -15.58
C GLU A 546 -18.60 -19.83 -16.76
N PRO A 547 -19.85 -20.17 -17.12
CA PRO A 547 -20.52 -19.60 -18.29
C PRO A 547 -20.59 -18.07 -18.29
N ARG A 548 -20.56 -17.41 -17.13
CA ARG A 548 -20.58 -15.94 -17.05
C ARG A 548 -19.30 -15.31 -17.58
N LEU A 549 -18.20 -16.04 -17.52
CA LEU A 549 -16.94 -15.58 -18.08
C LEU A 549 -16.88 -15.72 -19.60
N LYS A 550 -17.74 -16.56 -20.23
CA LYS A 550 -17.79 -16.77 -21.70
C LYS A 550 -17.84 -15.46 -22.49
N LYS A 551 -18.66 -14.50 -22.03
CA LYS A 551 -18.83 -13.21 -22.70
C LYS A 551 -17.67 -12.24 -22.46
N SER A 552 -16.99 -12.36 -21.33
CA SER A 552 -15.88 -11.48 -20.94
C SER A 552 -14.52 -11.93 -21.49
N GLY A 553 -14.37 -13.24 -21.77
CA GLY A 553 -13.08 -13.85 -22.12
C GLY A 553 -12.09 -13.90 -20.95
N HIS A 554 -12.52 -13.56 -19.73
CA HIS A 554 -11.64 -13.54 -18.57
C HIS A 554 -11.42 -14.96 -17.99
N LEU A 555 -10.28 -15.15 -17.33
CA LEU A 555 -9.95 -16.33 -16.54
C LEU A 555 -9.33 -15.95 -15.18
N SER A 556 -9.34 -16.89 -14.25
CA SER A 556 -8.67 -16.81 -12.95
C SER A 556 -7.84 -18.07 -12.75
N ILE A 557 -6.70 -17.94 -12.07
CA ILE A 557 -5.83 -19.08 -11.71
C ILE A 557 -5.49 -18.95 -10.24
N HIS A 558 -5.62 -20.04 -9.50
CA HIS A 558 -5.12 -20.19 -8.14
C HIS A 558 -4.10 -21.31 -8.09
N VAL A 559 -2.98 -21.08 -7.41
CA VAL A 559 -1.94 -22.09 -7.14
C VAL A 559 -1.62 -22.11 -5.66
N THR A 560 -1.51 -23.31 -5.09
CA THR A 560 -0.90 -23.54 -3.77
C THR A 560 0.24 -24.54 -3.91
N LEU A 561 1.42 -24.16 -3.42
CA LEU A 561 2.58 -25.03 -3.27
C LEU A 561 2.67 -25.46 -1.80
N ASN A 562 2.52 -26.76 -1.54
CA ASN A 562 2.85 -27.34 -0.24
C ASN A 562 4.31 -27.77 -0.29
N LEU A 563 5.10 -27.31 0.67
CA LEU A 563 6.53 -27.57 0.74
C LEU A 563 6.88 -28.30 2.04
N GLY A 564 8.10 -28.85 2.08
CA GLY A 564 8.61 -29.57 3.24
C GLY A 564 8.54 -28.76 4.54
N HIS A 565 8.52 -29.48 5.66
CA HIS A 565 8.22 -28.93 6.98
C HIS A 565 6.82 -28.28 7.09
N GLY A 566 5.95 -28.57 6.13
CA GLY A 566 4.59 -28.06 6.11
C GLY A 566 4.48 -26.60 5.64
N ASN A 567 5.49 -26.04 4.99
CA ASN A 567 5.41 -24.68 4.45
C ASN A 567 4.36 -24.59 3.33
N ILE A 568 3.75 -23.42 3.12
CA ILE A 568 2.69 -23.23 2.12
C ILE A 568 2.84 -21.87 1.44
N PHE A 569 2.92 -21.85 0.11
CA PHE A 569 2.84 -20.62 -0.68
C PHE A 569 1.62 -20.63 -1.58
N ALA A 570 0.78 -19.61 -1.46
CA ALA A 570 -0.42 -19.48 -2.26
C ALA A 570 -0.40 -18.20 -3.10
N ALA A 571 -0.84 -18.32 -4.36
CA ALA A 571 -0.94 -17.19 -5.29
C ALA A 571 -2.21 -17.30 -6.12
N SER A 572 -2.83 -16.15 -6.41
CA SER A 572 -4.06 -16.10 -7.22
C SER A 572 -4.06 -14.90 -8.15
N CYS A 573 -4.58 -15.08 -9.35
CA CYS A 573 -4.99 -13.98 -10.21
C CYS A 573 -6.49 -14.10 -10.51
N ALA A 574 -7.17 -12.96 -10.67
CA ALA A 574 -8.60 -12.93 -10.96
C ALA A 574 -8.91 -12.02 -12.15
N GLN A 575 -9.82 -12.47 -13.01
CA GLN A 575 -10.38 -11.69 -14.13
C GLN A 575 -9.35 -11.18 -15.15
N VAL A 576 -8.41 -12.05 -15.53
CA VAL A 576 -7.35 -11.75 -16.48
C VAL A 576 -7.77 -12.16 -17.90
N LYS A 577 -7.33 -11.42 -18.93
CA LYS A 577 -7.77 -11.63 -20.33
C LYS A 577 -6.96 -12.64 -21.12
N SER A 578 -5.75 -12.99 -20.66
CA SER A 578 -4.87 -13.92 -21.37
C SER A 578 -4.22 -14.90 -20.41
N ILE A 579 -3.94 -16.10 -20.92
CA ILE A 579 -3.24 -17.15 -20.17
C ILE A 579 -1.84 -16.67 -19.78
N ASP A 580 -1.11 -16.04 -20.70
CA ASP A 580 0.23 -15.53 -20.45
C ASP A 580 0.25 -14.50 -19.30
N GLN A 581 -0.68 -13.55 -19.30
CA GLN A 581 -0.79 -12.56 -18.23
C GLN A 581 -1.20 -13.21 -16.90
N ALA A 582 -2.14 -14.16 -16.92
CA ALA A 582 -2.58 -14.87 -15.72
C ALA A 582 -1.43 -15.67 -15.10
N VAL A 583 -0.67 -16.38 -15.94
CA VAL A 583 0.51 -17.14 -15.52
C VAL A 583 1.58 -16.22 -14.94
N LYS A 584 1.88 -15.09 -15.61
CA LYS A 584 2.86 -14.10 -15.12
C LYS A 584 2.50 -13.55 -13.75
N ILE A 585 1.22 -13.20 -13.52
CA ILE A 585 0.77 -12.67 -12.22
C ILE A 585 0.96 -13.72 -11.12
N VAL A 586 0.50 -14.96 -11.33
CA VAL A 586 0.62 -16.02 -10.32
C VAL A 586 2.08 -16.38 -10.04
N VAL A 587 2.91 -16.49 -11.09
CA VAL A 587 4.35 -16.71 -10.95
C VAL A 587 4.99 -15.58 -10.17
N HIS A 588 4.66 -14.33 -10.48
CA HIS A 588 5.21 -13.17 -9.79
C HIS A 588 4.89 -13.20 -8.29
N GLU A 589 3.64 -13.48 -7.90
CA GLU A 589 3.27 -13.58 -6.48
C GLU A 589 3.99 -14.73 -5.76
N LEU A 590 4.20 -15.88 -6.41
CA LEU A 590 4.99 -16.98 -5.84
C LEU A 590 6.47 -16.60 -5.71
N ASP A 591 7.03 -15.94 -6.72
CA ASP A 591 8.43 -15.52 -6.76
C ASP A 591 8.78 -14.55 -5.62
N ARG A 592 7.86 -13.64 -5.29
CA ARG A 592 7.99 -12.70 -4.16
C ARG A 592 8.29 -13.38 -2.83
N VAL A 593 7.80 -14.60 -2.62
CA VAL A 593 8.06 -15.38 -1.40
C VAL A 593 9.10 -16.48 -1.62
N TRP A 594 9.31 -16.93 -2.86
CA TRP A 594 10.19 -18.05 -3.19
C TRP A 594 11.64 -17.83 -2.74
N ASP A 595 12.21 -16.65 -3.00
CA ASP A 595 13.62 -16.37 -2.67
C ASP A 595 13.84 -15.82 -1.24
N SER A 596 12.78 -15.85 -0.41
CA SER A 596 12.85 -15.53 1.01
C SER A 596 13.25 -16.76 1.85
N ASP A 597 13.35 -16.61 3.17
CA ASP A 597 13.40 -17.76 4.10
C ASP A 597 12.01 -18.04 4.72
N ALA A 598 10.93 -17.49 4.17
CA ALA A 598 9.59 -17.62 4.73
C ALA A 598 9.03 -19.05 4.62
N CYS A 599 8.13 -19.37 5.55
CA CYS A 599 7.35 -20.61 5.59
C CYS A 599 5.95 -20.43 5.00
N VAL A 600 5.44 -19.20 4.96
CA VAL A 600 4.14 -18.84 4.35
C VAL A 600 4.22 -17.51 3.60
N ASP A 601 3.29 -17.25 2.69
CA ASP A 601 3.12 -15.93 2.08
C ASP A 601 2.50 -14.89 3.05
N GLU A 602 2.53 -13.62 2.66
CA GLU A 602 2.06 -12.51 3.51
C GLU A 602 0.55 -12.54 3.81
N HIS A 603 -0.27 -13.14 2.93
CA HIS A 603 -1.73 -13.20 3.10
C HIS A 603 -2.14 -14.33 4.03
N LEU A 604 -1.47 -15.49 3.96
CA LEU A 604 -1.63 -16.52 4.99
C LEU A 604 -1.12 -16.01 6.35
N ALA A 605 -0.01 -15.29 6.37
CA ALA A 605 0.55 -14.70 7.58
C ALA A 605 -0.44 -13.76 8.29
N ASP A 606 -1.02 -12.77 7.60
CA ASP A 606 -1.92 -11.80 8.24
C ASP A 606 -3.21 -12.45 8.80
N ASN A 607 -3.68 -13.53 8.18
CA ASN A 607 -4.85 -14.29 8.64
C ASN A 607 -4.50 -15.22 9.81
N ALA A 608 -3.30 -15.81 9.82
CA ALA A 608 -2.86 -16.73 10.87
C ALA A 608 -2.82 -16.07 12.26
N LEU A 609 -2.41 -14.80 12.33
CA LEU A 609 -2.13 -14.11 13.59
C LEU A 609 -3.34 -14.07 14.54
N VAL A 610 -4.55 -13.96 13.99
CA VAL A 610 -5.78 -13.99 14.79
C VAL A 610 -5.90 -15.30 15.55
N TYR A 611 -5.67 -16.41 14.86
CA TYR A 611 -5.77 -17.74 15.44
C TYR A 611 -4.58 -18.06 16.34
N MET A 612 -3.39 -17.54 16.03
CA MET A 612 -2.21 -17.66 16.90
C MET A 612 -2.43 -16.97 18.26
N ALA A 613 -3.08 -15.80 18.25
CA ALA A 613 -3.43 -15.09 19.49
C ALA A 613 -4.51 -15.81 20.32
N LEU A 614 -5.43 -16.52 19.66
CA LEU A 614 -6.51 -17.26 20.33
C LEU A 614 -6.09 -18.67 20.78
N ALA A 615 -5.06 -19.26 20.16
CA ALA A 615 -4.58 -20.61 20.47
C ALA A 615 -4.01 -20.78 21.87
N ALA A 616 -3.99 -22.01 22.38
CA ALA A 616 -3.32 -22.36 23.62
C ALA A 616 -1.83 -22.67 23.37
N GLY A 617 -0.93 -21.98 24.08
CA GLY A 617 0.51 -22.22 23.98
C GLY A 617 1.23 -21.20 23.09
N THR A 618 2.42 -21.56 22.61
CA THR A 618 3.30 -20.64 21.88
C THR A 618 3.28 -20.96 20.39
N SER A 619 2.83 -19.98 19.59
CA SER A 619 2.91 -20.06 18.13
C SER A 619 4.16 -19.34 17.62
N ARG A 620 4.76 -19.84 16.54
CA ARG A 620 5.90 -19.27 15.82
C ARG A 620 5.65 -19.41 14.32
N LEU A 621 5.68 -18.30 13.60
CA LEU A 621 5.43 -18.27 12.16
C LEU A 621 6.51 -17.44 11.46
N ARG A 622 7.25 -18.09 10.56
CA ARG A 622 8.26 -17.42 9.73
C ARG A 622 7.63 -16.90 8.45
N ILE A 623 7.72 -15.59 8.26
CA ILE A 623 7.04 -14.84 7.20
C ILE A 623 8.05 -13.99 6.41
N PRO A 624 7.69 -13.44 5.24
CA PRO A 624 8.59 -12.58 4.47
C PRO A 624 9.08 -11.39 5.30
N LEU A 625 10.35 -11.01 5.10
CA LEU A 625 10.96 -9.87 5.78
C LEU A 625 10.24 -8.55 5.42
N HIS A 626 9.87 -8.43 4.15
CA HIS A 626 9.12 -7.32 3.61
C HIS A 626 7.83 -7.86 2.98
N ALA A 627 6.70 -7.27 3.37
CA ALA A 627 5.38 -7.53 2.81
C ALA A 627 5.01 -6.38 1.85
N ALA A 628 4.17 -6.65 0.84
CA ALA A 628 3.63 -5.58 -0.01
C ALA A 628 2.59 -4.74 0.74
N SER A 629 2.00 -5.30 1.79
CA SER A 629 1.03 -4.64 2.66
C SER A 629 1.53 -4.49 4.10
N GLN A 630 0.90 -3.61 4.87
CA GLN A 630 1.12 -3.48 6.33
C GLN A 630 0.06 -4.26 7.14
N HIS A 631 -0.55 -5.30 6.56
CA HIS A 631 -1.64 -6.04 7.21
C HIS A 631 -1.18 -6.86 8.41
N VAL A 632 0.04 -7.42 8.37
CA VAL A 632 0.63 -8.14 9.50
C VAL A 632 0.80 -7.21 10.70
N GLU A 633 1.33 -6.01 10.48
CA GLU A 633 1.52 -5.00 11.51
C GLU A 633 0.18 -4.50 12.06
N ALA A 634 -0.79 -4.27 11.17
CA ALA A 634 -2.15 -3.89 11.57
C ALA A 634 -2.84 -4.99 12.41
N ALA A 635 -2.65 -6.26 12.06
CA ALA A 635 -3.20 -7.38 12.81
C ALA A 635 -2.58 -7.47 14.21
N MET A 636 -1.25 -7.44 14.32
CA MET A 636 -0.57 -7.43 15.62
C MET A 636 -1.03 -6.26 16.50
N TYR A 637 -1.17 -5.06 15.94
CA TYR A 637 -1.65 -3.88 16.67
C TYR A 637 -3.03 -4.08 17.28
N VAL A 638 -4.00 -4.57 16.50
CA VAL A 638 -5.37 -4.79 17.00
C VAL A 638 -5.42 -5.96 17.98
N LEU A 639 -4.74 -7.06 17.66
CA LEU A 639 -4.72 -8.25 18.50
C LEU A 639 -4.09 -7.96 19.86
N SER A 640 -2.95 -7.27 19.92
CA SER A 640 -2.34 -6.90 21.21
C SER A 640 -3.24 -5.98 22.03
N ALA A 641 -3.96 -5.05 21.40
CA ALA A 641 -4.88 -4.16 22.10
C ALA A 641 -6.08 -4.88 22.71
N LEU A 642 -6.61 -5.91 22.04
CA LEU A 642 -7.83 -6.61 22.46
C LEU A 642 -7.59 -7.87 23.29
N THR A 643 -6.47 -8.56 23.09
CA THR A 643 -6.18 -9.84 23.76
C THR A 643 -5.14 -9.71 24.87
N GLY A 644 -4.39 -8.61 24.89
CA GLY A 644 -3.19 -8.45 25.73
C GLY A 644 -1.98 -9.28 25.27
N VAL A 645 -2.14 -10.16 24.27
CA VAL A 645 -1.07 -10.99 23.73
C VAL A 645 0.03 -10.10 23.12
N GLN A 646 1.27 -10.34 23.52
CA GLN A 646 2.45 -9.68 22.97
C GLN A 646 3.00 -10.48 21.79
N PHE A 647 3.28 -9.80 20.68
CA PHE A 647 3.97 -10.37 19.53
C PHE A 647 5.44 -9.98 19.57
N GLU A 648 6.31 -10.97 19.48
CA GLU A 648 7.74 -10.79 19.30
C GLU A 648 8.07 -11.00 17.83
N VAL A 649 8.93 -10.15 17.28
CA VAL A 649 9.36 -10.21 15.89
C VAL A 649 10.88 -10.29 15.85
N GLU A 650 11.39 -11.41 15.35
CA GLU A 650 12.82 -11.66 15.20
C GLU A 650 13.18 -11.71 13.70
N THR A 651 14.13 -10.87 13.27
CA THR A 651 14.63 -10.94 11.90
C THR A 651 15.58 -12.12 11.74
N CYS A 652 15.30 -13.00 10.77
CA CYS A 652 16.09 -14.20 10.51
C CYS A 652 16.42 -14.28 9.01
N GLY A 653 17.63 -13.86 8.63
CA GLY A 653 18.08 -13.89 7.23
C GLY A 653 17.19 -13.03 6.33
N LYS A 654 16.59 -13.63 5.29
CA LYS A 654 15.66 -12.96 4.36
C LYS A 654 14.19 -13.05 4.81
N SER A 655 13.95 -13.35 6.07
CA SER A 655 12.62 -13.51 6.66
C SER A 655 12.55 -12.90 8.05
N ARG A 656 11.37 -12.95 8.67
CA ARG A 656 11.20 -12.66 10.09
C ARG A 656 10.29 -13.71 10.72
N VAL A 657 10.55 -14.05 11.97
CA VAL A 657 9.71 -14.95 12.77
C VAL A 657 8.85 -14.09 13.67
N VAL A 658 7.53 -14.26 13.55
CA VAL A 658 6.54 -13.68 14.45
C VAL A 658 6.15 -14.75 15.45
N SER A 659 6.29 -14.48 16.75
CA SER A 659 5.91 -15.40 17.81
C SER A 659 5.03 -14.75 18.87
N CYS A 660 4.13 -15.53 19.43
CA CYS A 660 3.29 -15.10 20.54
C CYS A 660 2.87 -16.29 21.41
N ARG A 661 2.66 -16.02 22.70
CA ARG A 661 1.95 -16.94 23.58
C ARG A 661 0.46 -16.60 23.54
N GLY A 662 -0.34 -17.46 22.94
CA GLY A 662 -1.77 -17.23 22.75
C GLY A 662 -2.56 -17.37 24.06
N LEU A 663 -3.80 -16.85 24.02
CA LEU A 663 -4.72 -16.76 25.16
C LEU A 663 -5.24 -18.13 25.64
N GLY A 664 -5.29 -19.12 24.74
CA GLY A 664 -5.96 -20.39 25.00
C GLY A 664 -7.49 -20.24 25.08
N PHE A 665 -8.06 -19.42 24.20
CA PHE A 665 -9.48 -19.13 24.19
C PHE A 665 -10.30 -20.35 23.73
N THR A 666 -11.35 -20.68 24.49
CA THR A 666 -12.22 -21.85 24.25
C THR A 666 -13.66 -21.48 23.90
N GLY A 667 -14.04 -20.20 24.04
CA GLY A 667 -15.41 -19.73 23.84
C GLY A 667 -16.41 -20.14 24.95
N GLN A 668 -15.95 -20.85 25.99
CA GLN A 668 -16.73 -21.26 27.17
C GLN A 668 -16.28 -20.56 28.44
#